data_AF-A0A0M8ZV50-F1
#
_entry.id   AF-A0A0M8ZV50-F1
#
_cell.length_a   1.000
_cell.length_b   1.000
_cell.length_c   1.000
_cell.angle_alpha   90.00
_cell.angle_beta   90.00
_cell.angle_gamma   90.00
#
_symmetry.space_group_name_H-M   'P 1'
#
loop_
_entity.id
_entity.type
_entity.pdbx_description
1 polymer ?
#
loop_
_entity_poly.entity_id
_entity_poly.type
_entity_poly.pdbx_seq_one_letter_code
_entity_poly.pdbx_strand_id
1 'polypeptide(L)'
;MIENGPNTYGLSHILRVGFKFCEFLLCKRQSAMDHLLVTLSILLALLAAYHLFKARRNPFEAHGLPYERSVPLLGSTWEWMLGRKCLATVVQEIYNTAPDAKYVGLYNRMTPVLMIRDLRLIKSIAIANFDHFRNHRNFGDQRVDPIFSSNLLLLRDNRWKEVRSSFTPVFSSSKMRSMFRLMSETAVNVARYLSALPANENVVEMKDIFTRYANDVFATCAFGIAIDSLADRNNRFYKLGREVLDIHSVGILKLVLLRLFPGLAEKFGVTLLSGKTTGFFKNLVSENIRTREEKGIVRPDFIQLMTEGEKSRDLSVDDITAQAFSFFFGGFETTSGLLCFAVHELAANPHIQRRLRAEIDAALADCQHGEITLERLDSLEYLDAVVNETLRMYPVIPFTDRECSMPFELPPVLPGAEPYVIERGSHLWLPIYAIQRDPRYFEKPDCFEPDRFLDRGGNLYVGFIEFNTPLLLIRDLDLIKSIAVKNFDHFPNHRLAFDPELDPLFSKNLFSLRDERWKEIRNVLTPAFTTSKMKSIGKLGPGKELTIDDMTAQAFIFFFGGFESTSTLMCFAAYEIGINDQVQKRLQDEIDQVLEDCNGEVTYEAINGMKYLEAVILESLRMYPSIVGSDRVCAKPFELPPRVPGAKPYVLQRDDTVWIPICCIQRDPQYYPEPNKFNPDRFYDDPKQMSNSLSFLSFGLGPRMCIGNRFALLEAKILLFFIFAKCDLAPCAKSSVPLKLLSTGFAVVPENGFWLKIQPRNAKKAELEKTFVTGAIML
;
A
#
# COMPACT_ATOMS: atom_id res chain seq x y z
N MET A 1 -4.61 48.31 -86.89
CA MET A 1 -5.21 47.05 -87.38
C MET A 1 -4.14 45.97 -87.35
N ILE A 2 -4.51 44.73 -87.02
CA ILE A 2 -3.91 43.46 -87.47
C ILE A 2 -2.43 43.17 -87.08
N GLU A 3 -2.33 42.25 -86.09
CA GLU A 3 -1.49 41.04 -86.02
C GLU A 3 0.07 41.02 -85.95
N ASN A 4 0.52 40.46 -84.81
CA ASN A 4 1.46 39.33 -84.63
C ASN A 4 2.97 39.44 -84.98
N GLY A 5 3.81 38.95 -84.03
CA GLY A 5 5.27 38.81 -84.14
C GLY A 5 5.71 37.46 -84.76
N PRO A 6 6.69 36.69 -84.23
CA PRO A 6 7.46 36.85 -82.97
C PRO A 6 9.00 36.63 -83.06
N ASN A 7 9.76 36.97 -82.00
CA ASN A 7 10.74 36.10 -81.31
C ASN A 7 11.73 36.88 -80.40
N THR A 8 11.73 36.59 -79.09
CA THR A 8 12.85 36.87 -78.17
C THR A 8 12.87 35.89 -76.98
N TYR A 9 13.32 34.66 -77.22
CA TYR A 9 13.67 33.72 -76.14
C TYR A 9 15.16 33.85 -75.79
N GLY A 10 15.47 34.27 -74.55
CA GLY A 10 16.86 34.40 -74.09
C GLY A 10 17.01 34.91 -72.65
N LEU A 11 16.55 36.14 -72.35
CA LEU A 11 16.75 36.76 -71.04
C LEU A 11 15.80 36.27 -69.93
N SER A 12 14.56 35.88 -70.26
CA SER A 12 13.53 35.59 -69.25
C SER A 12 13.82 34.34 -68.42
N HIS A 13 14.55 33.36 -68.98
CA HIS A 13 14.81 32.09 -68.30
C HIS A 13 15.97 32.19 -67.28
N ILE A 14 17.00 32.98 -67.58
CA ILE A 14 18.13 33.22 -66.65
C ILE A 14 17.66 34.09 -65.48
N LEU A 15 16.88 35.14 -65.75
CA LEU A 15 16.29 35.98 -64.70
C LEU A 15 15.34 35.20 -63.79
N ARG A 16 14.50 34.30 -64.32
CA ARG A 16 13.60 33.46 -63.49
C ARG A 16 14.35 32.44 -62.61
N VAL A 17 15.46 31.87 -63.08
CA VAL A 17 16.29 30.97 -62.25
C VAL A 17 17.03 31.77 -61.17
N GLY A 18 17.58 32.94 -61.51
CA GLY A 18 18.18 33.86 -60.55
C GLY A 18 17.20 34.33 -59.46
N PHE A 19 15.97 34.70 -59.84
CA PHE A 19 14.95 35.13 -58.88
C PHE A 19 14.52 33.99 -57.94
N LYS A 20 14.31 32.77 -58.45
CA LYS A 20 14.01 31.60 -57.60
C LYS A 20 15.17 31.20 -56.70
N PHE A 21 16.41 31.35 -57.16
CA PHE A 21 17.59 31.11 -56.31
C PHE A 21 17.74 32.17 -55.22
N CYS A 22 17.46 33.44 -55.52
CA CYS A 22 17.38 34.52 -54.53
C CYS A 22 16.21 34.33 -53.55
N GLU A 23 15.01 33.94 -53.99
CA GLU A 23 13.89 33.60 -53.07
C GLU A 23 14.24 32.39 -52.19
N PHE A 24 14.88 31.35 -52.74
CA PHE A 24 15.32 30.20 -51.96
C PHE A 24 16.40 30.57 -50.93
N LEU A 25 17.36 31.42 -51.31
CA LEU A 25 18.38 31.94 -50.40
C LEU A 25 17.80 32.89 -49.35
N LEU A 26 16.85 33.77 -49.72
CA LEU A 26 16.17 34.68 -48.79
C LEU A 26 15.27 33.91 -47.82
N CYS A 27 14.51 32.92 -48.29
CA CYS A 27 13.69 32.05 -47.45
C CYS A 27 14.56 31.20 -46.50
N LYS A 28 15.68 30.64 -46.97
CA LYS A 28 16.68 30.01 -46.08
C LYS A 28 17.31 30.98 -45.10
N ARG A 29 17.59 32.22 -45.51
CA ARG A 29 18.19 33.26 -44.64
C ARG A 29 17.20 33.77 -43.60
N GLN A 30 15.92 33.82 -43.93
CA GLN A 30 14.85 34.20 -43.01
C GLN A 30 14.57 33.08 -42.01
N SER A 31 14.42 31.82 -42.47
CA SER A 31 14.41 30.64 -41.60
C SER A 31 15.65 30.58 -40.70
N ALA A 32 16.85 30.84 -41.21
CA ALA A 32 18.06 30.88 -40.41
C ALA A 32 18.08 32.05 -39.40
N MET A 33 17.53 33.22 -39.75
CA MET A 33 17.34 34.33 -38.82
C MET A 33 16.31 34.01 -37.73
N ASP A 34 15.22 33.34 -38.07
CA ASP A 34 14.18 32.94 -37.12
C ASP A 34 14.72 31.87 -36.16
N HIS A 35 15.46 30.88 -36.67
CA HIS A 35 16.20 29.93 -35.84
C HIS A 35 17.26 30.61 -34.96
N LEU A 36 17.98 31.62 -35.48
CA LEU A 36 18.96 32.40 -34.72
C LEU A 36 18.28 33.23 -33.61
N LEU A 37 17.16 33.89 -33.90
CA LEU A 37 16.37 34.67 -32.95
C LEU A 37 15.76 33.78 -31.86
N VAL A 38 15.24 32.61 -32.22
CA VAL A 38 14.73 31.62 -31.26
C VAL A 38 15.87 31.09 -30.38
N THR A 39 17.03 30.74 -30.94
CA THR A 39 18.19 30.29 -30.15
C THR A 39 18.76 31.39 -29.25
N LEU A 40 18.83 32.65 -29.71
CA LEU A 40 19.20 33.79 -28.86
C LEU A 40 18.19 34.02 -27.74
N SER A 41 16.89 33.88 -28.02
CA SER A 41 15.83 34.03 -27.02
C SER A 41 15.90 32.93 -25.95
N ILE A 42 16.19 31.69 -26.35
CA ILE A 42 16.45 30.57 -25.44
C ILE A 42 17.71 30.83 -24.61
N LEU A 43 18.80 31.29 -25.22
CA LEU A 43 20.05 31.66 -24.52
C LEU A 43 19.83 32.78 -23.50
N LEU A 44 19.09 33.83 -23.86
CA LEU A 44 18.72 34.92 -22.96
C LEU A 44 17.81 34.44 -21.82
N ALA A 45 16.86 33.54 -22.09
CA ALA A 45 16.02 32.94 -21.05
C ALA A 45 16.82 32.05 -20.10
N LEU A 46 17.79 31.27 -20.61
CA LEU A 46 18.70 30.46 -19.80
C LEU A 46 19.65 31.33 -18.95
N LEU A 47 20.18 32.43 -19.51
CA LEU A 47 20.99 33.41 -18.78
C LEU A 47 20.17 34.13 -17.70
N ALA A 48 18.95 34.58 -18.01
CA ALA A 48 18.04 35.18 -17.04
C ALA A 48 17.69 34.18 -15.91
N ALA A 49 17.41 32.92 -16.25
CA ALA A 49 17.16 31.87 -15.26
C ALA A 49 18.41 31.56 -14.40
N TYR A 50 19.61 31.57 -14.99
CA TYR A 50 20.88 31.44 -14.27
C TYR A 50 21.10 32.59 -13.29
N HIS A 51 20.88 33.84 -13.72
CA HIS A 51 21.01 35.01 -12.85
C HIS A 51 19.94 35.04 -11.76
N LEU A 52 18.68 34.69 -12.05
CA LEU A 52 17.62 34.55 -11.06
C LEU A 52 17.90 33.41 -10.07
N PHE A 53 18.49 32.30 -10.50
CA PHE A 53 18.95 31.23 -9.62
C PHE A 53 20.05 31.72 -8.68
N LYS A 54 21.08 32.38 -9.22
CA LYS A 54 22.23 32.90 -8.45
C LYS A 54 21.86 34.06 -7.52
N ALA A 55 20.81 34.82 -7.86
CA ALA A 55 20.27 35.88 -7.01
C ALA A 55 19.38 35.35 -5.87
N ARG A 56 18.85 34.11 -5.97
CA ARG A 56 18.18 33.46 -4.84
C ARG A 56 19.23 33.02 -3.83
N ARG A 57 19.20 33.65 -2.64
CA ARG A 57 20.02 33.24 -1.49
C ARG A 57 19.72 31.78 -1.15
N ASN A 58 20.74 30.95 -1.05
CA ASN A 58 20.57 29.53 -0.75
C ASN A 58 20.02 29.36 0.68
N PRO A 59 18.85 28.73 0.88
CA PRO A 59 18.24 28.61 2.20
C PRO A 59 19.07 27.71 3.13
N PHE A 60 19.87 26.80 2.58
CA PHE A 60 20.76 25.93 3.36
C PHE A 60 21.98 26.69 3.89
N GLU A 61 22.61 27.53 3.06
CA GLU A 61 23.74 28.39 3.48
C GLU A 61 23.32 29.38 4.57
N ALA A 62 22.15 29.99 4.44
CA ALA A 62 21.61 30.94 5.42
C ALA A 62 21.42 30.32 6.82
N HIS A 63 21.30 28.99 6.92
CA HIS A 63 21.12 28.24 8.17
C HIS A 63 22.32 27.34 8.53
N GLY A 64 23.44 27.43 7.80
CA GLY A 64 24.62 26.58 8.06
C GLY A 64 24.36 25.07 7.91
N LEU A 65 23.44 24.71 7.01
CA LEU A 65 23.12 23.31 6.69
C LEU A 65 24.08 22.77 5.62
N PRO A 66 24.64 21.56 5.79
CA PRO A 66 25.36 20.90 4.71
C PRO A 66 24.39 20.61 3.56
N TYR A 67 24.80 20.88 2.33
CA TYR A 67 23.99 20.62 1.15
C TYR A 67 24.84 20.20 -0.05
N GLU A 68 24.29 19.38 -0.93
CA GLU A 68 25.01 18.94 -2.12
C GLU A 68 25.04 20.02 -3.22
N ARG A 69 26.20 20.22 -3.84
CA ARG A 69 26.39 21.22 -4.90
C ARG A 69 25.40 20.99 -6.04
N SER A 70 24.79 22.07 -6.50
CA SER A 70 23.75 22.03 -7.53
C SER A 70 24.21 22.73 -8.81
N VAL A 71 23.88 22.12 -9.95
CA VAL A 71 23.99 22.78 -11.25
C VAL A 71 22.70 23.58 -11.47
N PRO A 72 22.77 24.85 -11.92
CA PRO A 72 21.57 25.65 -12.21
C PRO A 72 20.58 24.90 -13.12
N LEU A 73 19.28 25.04 -12.84
CA LEU A 73 18.15 24.31 -13.46
C LEU A 73 18.10 22.79 -13.22
N LEU A 74 19.24 22.09 -13.22
CA LEU A 74 19.33 20.63 -13.06
C LEU A 74 19.29 20.18 -11.58
N GLY A 75 19.72 21.05 -10.66
CA GLY A 75 19.81 20.76 -9.23
C GLY A 75 21.03 19.92 -8.87
N SER A 76 20.98 19.26 -7.71
CA SER A 76 22.03 18.34 -7.23
C SER A 76 22.00 16.99 -7.95
N THR A 77 20.88 16.60 -8.58
CA THR A 77 20.73 15.32 -9.31
C THR A 77 21.15 15.38 -10.78
N TRP A 78 22.08 16.28 -11.12
CA TRP A 78 22.43 16.61 -12.51
C TRP A 78 23.14 15.48 -13.27
N GLU A 79 23.98 14.68 -12.60
CA GLU A 79 24.70 13.57 -13.24
C GLU A 79 23.75 12.49 -13.77
N TRP A 80 22.69 12.21 -13.02
CA TRP A 80 21.61 11.32 -13.45
C TRP A 80 20.82 11.89 -14.62
N MET A 81 20.51 13.19 -14.62
CA MET A 81 19.84 13.84 -15.75
C MET A 81 20.66 13.79 -17.05
N LEU A 82 21.99 13.79 -16.96
CA LEU A 82 22.89 13.62 -18.09
C LEU A 82 23.24 12.15 -18.39
N GLY A 83 22.61 11.18 -17.73
CA GLY A 83 22.85 9.76 -17.93
C GLY A 83 24.24 9.26 -17.52
N ARG A 84 24.97 10.02 -16.68
CA ARG A 84 26.32 9.68 -16.22
C ARG A 84 26.35 8.65 -15.10
N LYS A 85 25.34 8.68 -14.22
CA LYS A 85 25.19 7.80 -13.05
C LYS A 85 23.72 7.47 -12.85
N CYS A 86 23.38 6.28 -12.36
CA CYS A 86 22.00 5.97 -12.02
C CYS A 86 21.53 6.82 -10.81
N LEU A 87 20.22 7.02 -10.68
CA LEU A 87 19.67 7.86 -9.61
C LEU A 87 20.07 7.35 -8.21
N ALA A 88 20.08 6.04 -7.99
CA ALA A 88 20.44 5.44 -6.70
C ALA A 88 21.88 5.80 -6.27
N THR A 89 22.85 5.77 -7.20
CA THR A 89 24.24 6.18 -6.90
C THR A 89 24.32 7.66 -6.52
N VAL A 90 23.67 8.55 -7.28
CA VAL A 90 23.68 10.00 -7.00
C VAL A 90 23.02 10.30 -5.64
N VAL A 91 21.95 9.60 -5.30
CA VAL A 91 21.27 9.76 -3.99
C VAL A 91 22.13 9.21 -2.85
N GLN A 92 22.86 8.11 -3.07
CA GLN A 92 23.81 7.56 -2.10
C GLN A 92 24.99 8.50 -1.84
N GLU A 93 25.50 9.17 -2.86
CA GLU A 93 26.55 10.18 -2.72
C GLU A 93 26.05 11.36 -1.87
N ILE A 94 24.88 11.94 -2.18
CA ILE A 94 24.23 13.01 -1.38
C ILE A 94 24.01 12.56 0.07
N TYR A 95 23.54 11.32 0.28
CA TYR A 95 23.33 10.74 1.60
C TYR A 95 24.64 10.72 2.41
N ASN A 96 25.75 10.35 1.76
CA ASN A 96 27.06 10.21 2.40
C ASN A 96 27.79 11.56 2.63
N THR A 97 27.35 12.68 2.05
CA THR A 97 28.02 14.00 2.17
C THR A 97 28.15 14.51 3.61
N ALA A 98 27.30 14.09 4.55
CA ALA A 98 27.42 14.43 5.97
C ALA A 98 26.95 13.28 6.90
N PRO A 99 27.82 12.29 7.21
CA PRO A 99 27.52 11.10 8.02
C PRO A 99 26.75 11.37 9.31
N ASP A 100 27.25 12.29 10.13
CA ASP A 100 26.73 12.57 11.48
C ASP A 100 25.47 13.44 11.50
N ALA A 101 25.03 13.96 10.35
CA ALA A 101 23.91 14.89 10.25
C ALA A 101 22.57 14.16 10.06
N LYS A 102 21.59 14.46 10.92
CA LYS A 102 20.22 13.91 10.84
C LYS A 102 19.49 14.22 9.53
N TYR A 103 19.88 15.30 8.85
CA TYR A 103 19.36 15.70 7.55
C TYR A 103 20.38 16.55 6.77
N VAL A 104 20.27 16.51 5.44
CA VAL A 104 21.17 17.16 4.47
C VAL A 104 20.32 17.89 3.40
N GLY A 105 20.75 19.07 2.98
CA GLY A 105 20.10 19.83 1.92
C GLY A 105 20.46 19.32 0.52
N LEU A 106 19.52 19.42 -0.41
CA LEU A 106 19.79 19.26 -1.84
C LEU A 106 18.82 20.09 -2.67
N TYR A 107 19.12 20.24 -3.95
CA TYR A 107 18.22 20.86 -4.92
C TYR A 107 17.67 19.80 -5.88
N ASN A 108 16.34 19.62 -5.89
CA ASN A 108 15.66 18.83 -6.91
C ASN A 108 15.17 19.81 -7.97
N ARG A 109 15.96 19.95 -9.04
CA ARG A 109 15.92 21.11 -9.97
C ARG A 109 16.08 22.44 -9.20
N MET A 110 15.10 23.33 -9.32
CA MET A 110 15.10 24.67 -8.71
C MET A 110 14.49 24.69 -7.30
N THR A 111 14.02 23.55 -6.79
CA THR A 111 13.31 23.44 -5.51
C THR A 111 14.25 22.86 -4.44
N PRO A 112 14.45 23.55 -3.29
CA PRO A 112 15.17 22.97 -2.16
C PRO A 112 14.43 21.73 -1.63
N VAL A 113 15.18 20.78 -1.09
CA VAL A 113 14.67 19.57 -0.41
C VAL A 113 15.58 19.26 0.78
N LEU A 114 15.03 18.81 1.89
CA LEU A 114 15.80 18.21 2.98
C LEU A 114 15.72 16.68 2.88
N MET A 115 16.85 16.03 2.62
CA MET A 115 16.98 14.58 2.78
C MET A 115 17.09 14.26 4.27
N ILE A 116 16.18 13.43 4.78
CA ILE A 116 16.15 13.01 6.18
C ILE A 116 16.86 11.67 6.32
N ARG A 117 17.83 11.58 7.24
CA ARG A 117 18.63 10.37 7.49
C ARG A 117 18.26 9.67 8.80
N ASP A 118 17.90 10.44 9.83
CA ASP A 118 17.57 9.93 11.16
C ASP A 118 16.25 9.15 11.15
N LEU A 119 16.30 7.86 11.54
CA LEU A 119 15.13 6.97 11.52
C LEU A 119 14.00 7.40 12.47
N ARG A 120 14.33 8.05 13.60
CA ARG A 120 13.32 8.57 14.54
C ARG A 120 12.62 9.79 13.95
N LEU A 121 13.36 10.64 13.24
CA LEU A 121 12.80 11.77 12.51
C LEU A 121 11.94 11.32 11.32
N ILE A 122 12.34 10.27 10.61
CA ILE A 122 11.51 9.62 9.56
C ILE A 122 10.21 9.06 10.16
N LYS A 123 10.27 8.34 11.29
CA LYS A 123 9.08 7.88 12.01
C LYS A 123 8.19 9.05 12.45
N SER A 124 8.79 10.15 12.91
CA SER A 124 8.06 11.36 13.30
C SER A 124 7.31 11.97 12.11
N ILE A 125 7.99 12.18 10.98
CA ILE A 125 7.41 12.76 9.75
C ILE A 125 6.34 11.87 9.13
N ALA A 126 6.59 10.55 9.04
CA ALA A 126 5.72 9.63 8.32
C ALA A 126 4.53 9.10 9.15
N ILE A 127 4.62 9.12 10.48
CA ILE A 127 3.60 8.57 11.39
C ILE A 127 3.14 9.63 12.41
N ALA A 128 4.01 10.04 13.33
CA ALA A 128 3.57 10.80 14.52
C ALA A 128 3.03 12.20 14.19
N ASN A 129 3.62 12.86 13.19
CA ASN A 129 3.24 14.18 12.69
C ASN A 129 2.65 14.10 11.27
N PHE A 130 2.01 12.97 10.94
CA PHE A 130 1.53 12.70 9.58
C PHE A 130 0.62 13.83 9.03
N ASP A 131 -0.20 14.47 9.87
CA ASP A 131 -1.08 15.57 9.45
C ASP A 131 -0.35 16.81 8.91
N HIS A 132 0.91 17.02 9.30
CA HIS A 132 1.80 18.04 8.75
C HIS A 132 2.43 17.63 7.41
N PHE A 133 2.44 16.33 7.08
CA PHE A 133 3.22 15.75 5.99
C PHE A 133 2.40 14.86 5.04
N ARG A 134 1.06 15.00 5.04
CA ARG A 134 0.11 14.07 4.38
C ARG A 134 0.33 13.85 2.88
N ASN A 135 1.01 14.77 2.20
CA ASN A 135 0.98 14.87 0.74
C ASN A 135 2.35 14.66 0.10
N HIS A 136 2.37 14.07 -1.09
CA HIS A 136 3.52 14.10 -2.00
C HIS A 136 3.59 15.43 -2.77
N ARG A 137 4.72 15.70 -3.43
CA ARG A 137 4.83 16.71 -4.48
C ARG A 137 3.91 16.34 -5.64
N ASN A 138 3.18 17.31 -6.16
CA ASN A 138 2.34 17.11 -7.33
C ASN A 138 3.17 17.24 -8.63
N PHE A 139 2.78 16.50 -9.67
CA PHE A 139 3.42 16.50 -11.00
C PHE A 139 2.61 17.24 -12.08
N GLY A 140 1.37 17.63 -11.80
CA GLY A 140 0.54 18.45 -12.69
C GLY A 140 -0.77 18.87 -12.03
N ASP A 141 -1.40 19.96 -12.51
CA ASP A 141 -2.74 20.36 -12.07
C ASP A 141 -3.79 19.35 -12.59
N GLN A 142 -4.88 19.13 -11.84
CA GLN A 142 -6.01 18.31 -12.29
C GLN A 142 -6.59 18.80 -13.63
N ARG A 143 -6.44 20.09 -13.93
CA ARG A 143 -6.82 20.71 -15.21
C ARG A 143 -6.03 20.22 -16.42
N VAL A 144 -4.83 19.65 -16.23
CA VAL A 144 -3.93 19.27 -17.35
C VAL A 144 -3.94 17.78 -17.64
N ASP A 145 -3.95 16.94 -16.60
CA ASP A 145 -4.07 15.48 -16.75
C ASP A 145 -4.97 14.90 -15.64
N PRO A 146 -6.30 14.89 -15.84
CA PRO A 146 -7.26 14.49 -14.80
C PRO A 146 -7.08 13.05 -14.31
N ILE A 147 -6.77 12.13 -15.23
CA ILE A 147 -6.61 10.70 -14.91
C ILE A 147 -5.29 10.47 -14.19
N PHE A 148 -4.18 11.05 -14.66
CA PHE A 148 -2.91 10.90 -13.96
C PHE A 148 -2.93 11.56 -12.58
N SER A 149 -3.54 12.73 -12.41
CA SER A 149 -3.58 13.45 -11.13
C SER A 149 -4.56 12.88 -10.09
N SER A 150 -5.61 12.17 -10.52
CA SER A 150 -6.63 11.59 -9.61
C SER A 150 -6.28 10.20 -9.07
N ASN A 151 -5.05 9.74 -9.28
CA ASN A 151 -4.59 8.44 -8.80
C ASN A 151 -4.17 8.44 -7.33
N LEU A 152 -4.34 7.30 -6.63
CA LEU A 152 -4.10 7.14 -5.19
C LEU A 152 -2.72 7.61 -4.68
N LEU A 153 -1.66 7.57 -5.49
CA LEU A 153 -0.33 8.07 -5.09
C LEU A 153 -0.28 9.60 -5.06
N LEU A 154 -0.95 10.26 -6.01
CA LEU A 154 -0.90 11.71 -6.19
C LEU A 154 -2.07 12.47 -5.53
N LEU A 155 -3.17 11.78 -5.23
CA LEU A 155 -4.28 12.33 -4.46
C LEU A 155 -3.78 12.97 -3.15
N ARG A 156 -4.44 14.06 -2.76
CA ARG A 156 -4.07 14.89 -1.61
C ARG A 156 -5.13 14.86 -0.52
N ASP A 157 -4.70 15.19 0.69
CA ASP A 157 -5.54 15.55 1.83
C ASP A 157 -6.70 14.57 2.06
N ASN A 158 -7.93 15.05 2.22
CA ASN A 158 -9.07 14.20 2.56
C ASN A 158 -9.48 13.27 1.40
N ARG A 159 -9.41 13.70 0.14
CA ARG A 159 -9.75 12.84 -1.02
C ARG A 159 -8.82 11.64 -1.11
N TRP A 160 -7.53 11.80 -0.78
CA TRP A 160 -6.64 10.65 -0.63
C TRP A 160 -7.09 9.72 0.49
N LYS A 161 -7.41 10.26 1.68
CA LYS A 161 -7.82 9.44 2.83
C LYS A 161 -9.07 8.61 2.51
N GLU A 162 -10.05 9.22 1.84
CA GLU A 162 -11.29 8.57 1.38
C GLU A 162 -11.01 7.42 0.41
N VAL A 163 -10.30 7.69 -0.68
CA VAL A 163 -9.98 6.69 -1.71
C VAL A 163 -9.03 5.61 -1.14
N ARG A 164 -8.10 5.97 -0.24
CA ARG A 164 -7.25 4.99 0.44
C ARG A 164 -8.07 4.04 1.32
N SER A 165 -9.03 4.57 2.07
CA SER A 165 -9.88 3.76 2.94
C SER A 165 -10.80 2.83 2.16
N SER A 166 -11.36 3.24 1.01
CA SER A 166 -12.21 2.35 0.19
C SER A 166 -11.41 1.19 -0.43
N PHE A 167 -10.16 1.40 -0.81
CA PHE A 167 -9.33 0.34 -1.43
C PHE A 167 -8.56 -0.55 -0.46
N THR A 168 -8.38 -0.15 0.81
CA THR A 168 -7.59 -0.94 1.77
C THR A 168 -8.19 -2.34 2.06
N PRO A 169 -9.51 -2.53 2.20
CA PRO A 169 -10.13 -3.85 2.38
C PRO A 169 -9.85 -4.85 1.24
N VAL A 170 -9.58 -4.37 0.02
CA VAL A 170 -9.29 -5.22 -1.15
C VAL A 170 -8.00 -6.03 -0.96
N PHE A 171 -7.06 -5.52 -0.15
CA PHE A 171 -5.78 -6.17 0.16
C PHE A 171 -5.80 -6.92 1.51
N SER A 172 -7.00 -7.21 2.04
CA SER A 172 -7.19 -8.04 3.23
C SER A 172 -6.80 -9.50 2.99
N SER A 173 -6.42 -10.22 4.06
CA SER A 173 -5.92 -11.60 3.95
C SER A 173 -6.94 -12.56 3.32
N SER A 174 -8.24 -12.34 3.55
CA SER A 174 -9.33 -13.10 2.90
C SER A 174 -9.36 -12.90 1.39
N LYS A 175 -9.24 -11.65 0.91
CA LYS A 175 -9.19 -11.36 -0.53
C LYS A 175 -7.92 -11.88 -1.18
N MET A 176 -6.77 -11.77 -0.51
CA MET A 176 -5.51 -12.38 -0.97
C MET A 176 -5.63 -13.91 -1.09
N ARG A 177 -6.25 -14.59 -0.12
CA ARG A 177 -6.57 -16.03 -0.21
C ARG A 177 -7.43 -16.35 -1.43
N SER A 178 -8.49 -15.57 -1.72
CA SER A 178 -9.32 -15.81 -2.92
C SER A 178 -8.57 -15.58 -4.24
N MET A 179 -7.56 -14.70 -4.26
CA MET A 179 -6.73 -14.43 -5.44
C MET A 179 -5.59 -15.45 -5.63
N PHE A 180 -5.20 -16.17 -4.57
CA PHE A 180 -4.12 -17.17 -4.59
C PHE A 180 -4.22 -18.14 -5.76
N ARG A 181 -5.40 -18.72 -5.99
CA ARG A 181 -5.63 -19.70 -7.06
C ARG A 181 -5.33 -19.10 -8.44
N LEU A 182 -5.83 -17.89 -8.71
CA LEU A 182 -5.63 -17.20 -9.99
C LEU A 182 -4.15 -16.87 -10.24
N MET A 183 -3.43 -16.44 -9.19
CA MET A 183 -1.98 -16.21 -9.24
C MET A 183 -1.21 -17.50 -9.53
N SER A 184 -1.56 -18.60 -8.83
CA SER A 184 -0.93 -19.91 -9.00
C SER A 184 -1.16 -20.52 -10.38
N GLU A 185 -2.39 -20.48 -10.91
CA GLU A 185 -2.71 -20.91 -12.28
C GLU A 185 -1.82 -20.17 -13.31
N THR A 186 -1.65 -18.86 -13.14
CA THR A 186 -0.80 -18.03 -14.02
C THR A 186 0.69 -18.38 -13.86
N ALA A 187 1.18 -18.56 -12.63
CA ALA A 187 2.59 -18.85 -12.34
C ALA A 187 3.02 -20.23 -12.85
N VAL A 188 2.11 -21.20 -12.80
CA VAL A 188 2.32 -22.55 -13.32
C VAL A 188 2.45 -22.56 -14.84
N ASN A 189 1.73 -21.68 -15.54
CA ASN A 189 1.93 -21.48 -16.98
C ASN A 189 3.33 -20.93 -17.28
N VAL A 190 3.84 -19.99 -16.50
CA VAL A 190 5.23 -19.49 -16.61
C VAL A 190 6.24 -20.61 -16.36
N ALA A 191 6.10 -21.36 -15.26
CA ALA A 191 7.01 -22.45 -14.93
C ALA A 191 7.00 -23.57 -15.98
N ARG A 192 5.81 -23.93 -16.52
CA ARG A 192 5.66 -24.87 -17.62
C ARG A 192 6.38 -24.36 -18.87
N TYR A 193 6.14 -23.11 -19.26
CA TYR A 193 6.79 -22.46 -20.40
C TYR A 193 8.31 -22.50 -20.28
N LEU A 194 8.88 -22.04 -19.16
CA LEU A 194 10.33 -22.03 -18.92
C LEU A 194 10.94 -23.45 -18.94
N SER A 195 10.27 -24.43 -18.30
CA SER A 195 10.74 -25.82 -18.26
C SER A 195 10.67 -26.56 -19.61
N ALA A 196 9.88 -26.04 -20.56
CA ALA A 196 9.70 -26.61 -21.89
C ALA A 196 10.59 -25.96 -22.97
N LEU A 197 11.39 -24.95 -22.61
CA LEU A 197 12.28 -24.28 -23.57
C LEU A 197 13.35 -25.24 -24.12
N PRO A 198 13.55 -25.30 -25.45
CA PRO A 198 14.58 -26.12 -26.04
C PRO A 198 15.98 -25.55 -25.72
N ALA A 199 17.00 -26.41 -25.74
CA ALA A 199 18.34 -26.08 -25.25
C ALA A 199 19.06 -24.92 -26.00
N ASN A 200 18.57 -24.56 -27.19
CA ASN A 200 19.02 -23.42 -28.00
C ASN A 200 18.33 -22.08 -27.64
N GLU A 201 17.19 -22.12 -26.93
CA GLU A 201 16.37 -20.95 -26.56
C GLU A 201 16.30 -20.72 -25.04
N ASN A 202 16.98 -21.56 -24.26
CA ASN A 202 17.01 -21.50 -22.80
C ASN A 202 17.79 -20.31 -22.20
N VAL A 203 18.19 -19.31 -23.00
CA VAL A 203 18.79 -18.06 -22.53
C VAL A 203 17.76 -16.94 -22.69
N VAL A 204 17.15 -16.56 -21.57
CA VAL A 204 15.92 -15.76 -21.52
C VAL A 204 16.18 -14.43 -20.83
N GLU A 205 15.52 -13.37 -21.28
CA GLU A 205 15.47 -12.09 -20.58
C GLU A 205 14.27 -12.14 -19.61
N MET A 206 14.57 -12.15 -18.30
CA MET A 206 13.56 -12.45 -17.29
C MET A 206 12.55 -11.31 -17.09
N LYS A 207 12.90 -10.05 -17.43
CA LYS A 207 11.97 -8.92 -17.28
C LYS A 207 10.79 -9.07 -18.23
N ASP A 208 10.99 -9.43 -19.50
CA ASP A 208 9.88 -9.71 -20.44
C ASP A 208 8.95 -10.83 -19.92
N ILE A 209 9.49 -11.90 -19.36
CA ILE A 209 8.69 -13.01 -18.78
C ILE A 209 7.91 -12.54 -17.55
N PHE A 210 8.57 -11.88 -16.60
CA PHE A 210 7.97 -11.49 -15.33
C PHE A 210 7.00 -10.32 -15.45
N THR A 211 7.20 -9.43 -16.43
CA THR A 211 6.19 -8.41 -16.76
C THR A 211 4.94 -9.01 -17.40
N ARG A 212 5.08 -10.04 -18.25
CA ARG A 212 3.94 -10.76 -18.83
C ARG A 212 3.15 -11.52 -17.77
N TYR A 213 3.85 -12.22 -16.86
CA TYR A 213 3.21 -12.84 -15.70
C TYR A 213 2.42 -11.82 -14.85
N ALA A 214 3.06 -10.73 -14.42
CA ALA A 214 2.40 -9.73 -13.57
C ALA A 214 1.21 -9.03 -14.28
N ASN A 215 1.30 -8.87 -15.60
CA ASN A 215 0.19 -8.40 -16.43
C ASN A 215 -1.01 -9.35 -16.41
N ASP A 216 -0.76 -10.64 -16.56
CA ASP A 216 -1.81 -11.66 -16.67
C ASP A 216 -2.46 -11.90 -15.30
N VAL A 217 -1.66 -11.92 -14.22
CA VAL A 217 -2.13 -11.89 -12.83
C VAL A 217 -3.00 -10.65 -12.58
N PHE A 218 -2.54 -9.46 -12.97
CA PHE A 218 -3.34 -8.25 -12.77
C PHE A 218 -4.63 -8.27 -13.59
N ALA A 219 -4.61 -8.73 -14.84
CA ALA A 219 -5.80 -8.84 -15.67
C ALA A 219 -6.86 -9.77 -15.04
N THR A 220 -6.46 -10.94 -14.54
CA THR A 220 -7.40 -11.90 -13.95
C THR A 220 -7.87 -11.52 -12.54
N CYS A 221 -6.98 -10.97 -11.69
CA CYS A 221 -7.33 -10.57 -10.32
C CYS A 221 -8.04 -9.21 -10.23
N ALA A 222 -7.69 -8.24 -11.10
CA ALA A 222 -8.24 -6.90 -11.03
C ALA A 222 -9.44 -6.69 -11.97
N PHE A 223 -9.33 -7.08 -13.24
CA PHE A 223 -10.39 -6.88 -14.22
C PHE A 223 -11.29 -8.11 -14.40
N GLY A 224 -10.88 -9.28 -13.91
CA GLY A 224 -11.58 -10.54 -14.14
C GLY A 224 -11.33 -11.15 -15.52
N ILE A 225 -10.29 -10.72 -16.24
CA ILE A 225 -10.02 -11.12 -17.63
C ILE A 225 -8.86 -12.11 -17.65
N ALA A 226 -9.13 -13.35 -18.07
CA ALA A 226 -8.08 -14.32 -18.34
C ALA A 226 -7.37 -13.96 -19.66
N ILE A 227 -6.05 -13.85 -19.61
CA ILE A 227 -5.17 -13.65 -20.77
C ILE A 227 -3.90 -14.47 -20.59
N ASP A 228 -3.28 -14.85 -21.69
CA ASP A 228 -1.94 -15.42 -21.73
C ASP A 228 -1.07 -14.57 -22.67
N SER A 229 -0.33 -13.63 -22.10
CA SER A 229 0.57 -12.74 -22.84
C SER A 229 1.95 -13.36 -23.09
N LEU A 230 2.24 -14.55 -22.55
CA LEU A 230 3.41 -15.36 -22.91
C LEU A 230 3.19 -16.11 -24.23
N ALA A 231 1.99 -16.68 -24.41
CA ALA A 231 1.55 -17.30 -25.66
C ALA A 231 1.25 -16.24 -26.73
N ASP A 232 0.35 -15.28 -26.44
CA ASP A 232 0.13 -14.14 -27.35
C ASP A 232 1.15 -13.04 -27.08
N ARG A 233 2.32 -13.18 -27.73
CA ARG A 233 3.38 -12.16 -27.69
C ARG A 233 2.92 -10.78 -28.19
N ASN A 234 1.82 -10.70 -28.95
CA ASN A 234 1.24 -9.47 -29.48
C ASN A 234 0.10 -8.88 -28.65
N ASN A 235 -0.22 -9.48 -27.48
CA ASN A 235 -1.37 -9.14 -26.64
C ASN A 235 -1.56 -7.64 -26.45
N ARG A 236 -2.78 -7.18 -26.78
CA ARG A 236 -3.15 -5.75 -26.79
C ARG A 236 -3.13 -5.12 -25.40
N PHE A 237 -3.57 -5.85 -24.37
CA PHE A 237 -3.60 -5.36 -23.00
C PHE A 237 -2.17 -5.14 -22.48
N TYR A 238 -1.29 -6.14 -22.66
CA TYR A 238 0.14 -6.02 -22.35
C TYR A 238 0.82 -4.85 -23.09
N LYS A 239 0.61 -4.72 -24.41
CA LYS A 239 1.23 -3.64 -25.20
C LYS A 239 0.80 -2.25 -24.78
N LEU A 240 -0.48 -2.03 -24.47
CA LEU A 240 -0.98 -0.74 -24.00
C LEU A 240 -0.53 -0.44 -22.57
N GLY A 241 -0.40 -1.46 -21.73
CA GLY A 241 0.25 -1.36 -20.42
C GLY A 241 1.73 -0.98 -20.50
N ARG A 242 2.48 -1.54 -21.47
CA ARG A 242 3.89 -1.19 -21.75
C ARG A 242 4.08 0.23 -22.29
N GLU A 243 3.22 0.70 -23.20
CA GLU A 243 3.28 2.05 -23.80
C GLU A 243 3.36 3.18 -22.74
N VAL A 244 2.78 2.93 -21.55
CA VAL A 244 2.79 3.82 -20.38
C VAL A 244 4.14 3.88 -19.67
N LEU A 245 4.83 2.74 -19.61
CA LEU A 245 6.07 2.53 -18.85
C LEU A 245 7.31 2.90 -19.65
N ASP A 246 7.21 2.85 -20.98
CA ASP A 246 8.24 3.25 -21.93
C ASP A 246 8.39 4.79 -22.00
N ILE A 247 8.69 5.40 -20.84
CA ILE A 247 8.98 6.84 -20.66
C ILE A 247 10.38 7.14 -21.24
N HIS A 248 10.47 7.07 -22.57
CA HIS A 248 11.62 7.53 -23.34
C HIS A 248 11.82 9.06 -23.21
N SER A 249 12.81 9.61 -23.91
CA SER A 249 13.15 11.05 -23.91
C SER A 249 11.95 11.98 -24.10
N VAL A 250 10.93 11.58 -24.88
CA VAL A 250 9.68 12.34 -25.07
C VAL A 250 8.81 12.36 -23.80
N GLY A 251 8.69 11.24 -23.09
CA GLY A 251 7.97 11.17 -21.82
C GLY A 251 8.68 11.96 -20.71
N ILE A 252 10.02 11.91 -20.67
CA ILE A 252 10.82 12.75 -19.78
C ILE A 252 10.62 14.24 -20.13
N LEU A 253 10.62 14.60 -21.41
CA LEU A 253 10.35 15.98 -21.85
C LEU A 253 8.94 16.44 -21.43
N LYS A 254 7.90 15.61 -21.56
CA LYS A 254 6.55 15.88 -21.05
C LYS A 254 6.57 16.15 -19.54
N LEU A 255 7.21 15.29 -18.73
CA LEU A 255 7.34 15.46 -17.27
C LEU A 255 8.14 16.71 -16.87
N VAL A 256 9.10 17.13 -17.70
CA VAL A 256 9.83 18.39 -17.53
C VAL A 256 8.92 19.57 -17.84
N LEU A 257 8.21 19.56 -18.98
CA LEU A 257 7.26 20.60 -19.39
C LEU A 257 6.13 20.80 -18.38
N LEU A 258 5.45 19.72 -17.98
CA LEU A 258 4.37 19.72 -16.97
C LEU A 258 4.79 20.38 -15.65
N ARG A 259 6.06 20.21 -15.24
CA ARG A 259 6.58 20.68 -13.95
C ARG A 259 7.41 21.97 -14.00
N LEU A 260 7.86 22.43 -15.18
CA LEU A 260 8.51 23.74 -15.35
C LEU A 260 7.54 24.81 -15.88
N PHE A 261 6.63 24.42 -16.78
CA PHE A 261 5.76 25.33 -17.51
C PHE A 261 4.31 24.81 -17.55
N PRO A 262 3.66 24.60 -16.37
CA PRO A 262 2.32 23.99 -16.30
C PRO A 262 1.28 24.71 -17.15
N GLY A 263 1.28 26.05 -17.19
CA GLY A 263 0.35 26.82 -18.03
C GLY A 263 0.59 26.70 -19.56
N LEU A 264 1.81 26.35 -19.99
CA LEU A 264 2.05 25.97 -21.40
C LEU A 264 1.55 24.55 -21.65
N ALA A 265 1.82 23.63 -20.73
CA ALA A 265 1.33 22.25 -20.83
C ALA A 265 -0.21 22.20 -20.89
N GLU A 266 -0.90 23.01 -20.08
CA GLU A 266 -2.35 23.23 -20.12
C GLU A 266 -2.79 23.75 -21.49
N LYS A 267 -2.20 24.85 -21.97
CA LYS A 267 -2.57 25.48 -23.26
C LYS A 267 -2.34 24.59 -24.49
N PHE A 268 -1.36 23.68 -24.43
CA PHE A 268 -1.06 22.73 -25.50
C PHE A 268 -1.65 21.33 -25.27
N GLY A 269 -2.45 21.11 -24.21
CA GLY A 269 -3.09 19.82 -23.92
C GLY A 269 -2.09 18.67 -23.68
N VAL A 270 -0.94 18.95 -23.06
CA VAL A 270 0.14 17.97 -22.90
C VAL A 270 -0.15 17.02 -21.73
N THR A 271 -0.85 15.92 -22.03
CA THR A 271 -1.04 14.80 -21.09
C THR A 271 0.17 13.89 -21.04
N LEU A 272 0.38 13.20 -19.91
CA LEU A 272 1.37 12.14 -19.81
C LEU A 272 0.89 10.89 -20.56
N LEU A 273 -0.37 10.51 -20.34
CA LEU A 273 -1.02 9.35 -20.98
C LEU A 273 -1.50 9.69 -22.40
N SER A 274 -1.36 8.73 -23.33
CA SER A 274 -1.89 8.87 -24.68
C SER A 274 -3.41 8.69 -24.68
N GLY A 275 -4.14 9.49 -25.46
CA GLY A 275 -5.62 9.40 -25.54
C GLY A 275 -6.12 8.01 -25.98
N LYS A 276 -5.30 7.29 -26.75
CA LYS A 276 -5.50 5.87 -27.13
C LYS A 276 -5.50 4.94 -25.91
N THR A 277 -4.52 5.09 -25.01
CA THR A 277 -4.42 4.29 -23.78
C THR A 277 -5.53 4.66 -22.80
N THR A 278 -5.79 5.95 -22.61
CA THR A 278 -6.92 6.46 -21.81
C THR A 278 -8.25 5.87 -22.29
N GLY A 279 -8.54 5.95 -23.60
CA GLY A 279 -9.78 5.42 -24.18
C GLY A 279 -9.90 3.90 -24.02
N PHE A 280 -8.80 3.15 -24.14
CA PHE A 280 -8.80 1.71 -23.92
C PHE A 280 -9.19 1.34 -22.47
N PHE A 281 -8.50 1.89 -21.46
CA PHE A 281 -8.80 1.56 -20.07
C PHE A 281 -10.17 2.09 -19.62
N LYS A 282 -10.60 3.27 -20.09
CA LYS A 282 -11.94 3.81 -19.80
C LYS A 282 -13.04 2.92 -20.38
N ASN A 283 -12.92 2.49 -21.64
CA ASN A 283 -13.87 1.55 -22.25
C ASN A 283 -13.86 0.21 -21.51
N LEU A 284 -12.68 -0.32 -21.18
CA LEU A 284 -12.53 -1.58 -20.45
C LEU A 284 -13.24 -1.56 -19.09
N VAL A 285 -13.09 -0.48 -18.32
CA VAL A 285 -13.79 -0.31 -17.03
C VAL A 285 -15.30 -0.20 -17.26
N SER A 286 -15.75 0.68 -18.15
CA SER A 286 -17.18 0.91 -18.41
C SER A 286 -17.92 -0.31 -18.96
N GLU A 287 -17.36 -1.02 -19.94
CA GLU A 287 -17.99 -2.23 -20.51
C GLU A 287 -18.07 -3.35 -19.47
N ASN A 288 -17.04 -3.49 -18.64
CA ASN A 288 -16.95 -4.57 -17.65
C ASN A 288 -17.83 -4.29 -16.42
N ILE A 289 -18.11 -3.01 -16.08
CA ILE A 289 -19.19 -2.64 -15.16
C ILE A 289 -20.54 -2.99 -15.79
N ARG A 290 -20.84 -2.44 -16.99
CA ARG A 290 -22.12 -2.63 -17.68
C ARG A 290 -22.49 -4.12 -17.82
N THR A 291 -21.56 -4.95 -18.28
CA THR A 291 -21.81 -6.39 -18.47
C THR A 291 -21.99 -7.15 -17.15
N ARG A 292 -21.40 -6.70 -16.02
CA ARG A 292 -21.72 -7.28 -14.70
C ARG A 292 -23.15 -6.93 -14.28
N GLU A 293 -23.58 -5.69 -14.47
CA GLU A 293 -24.94 -5.24 -14.16
C GLU A 293 -25.99 -5.94 -15.03
N GLU A 294 -25.77 -5.99 -16.36
CA GLU A 294 -26.66 -6.65 -17.33
C GLU A 294 -26.85 -8.15 -17.04
N LYS A 295 -25.81 -8.84 -16.57
CA LYS A 295 -25.80 -10.31 -16.38
C LYS A 295 -25.89 -10.76 -14.92
N GLY A 296 -25.93 -9.84 -13.96
CA GLY A 296 -25.90 -10.16 -12.53
C GLY A 296 -24.62 -10.87 -12.06
N ILE A 297 -23.49 -10.64 -12.73
CA ILE A 297 -22.22 -11.32 -12.43
C ILE A 297 -21.58 -10.70 -11.18
N VAL A 298 -21.43 -11.50 -10.13
CA VAL A 298 -20.66 -11.17 -8.92
C VAL A 298 -19.37 -11.97 -8.92
N ARG A 299 -18.22 -11.30 -8.93
CA ARG A 299 -16.88 -11.91 -8.88
C ARG A 299 -16.04 -11.19 -7.82
N PRO A 300 -15.22 -11.86 -7.00
CA PRO A 300 -14.41 -11.21 -5.96
C PRO A 300 -13.17 -10.49 -6.53
N ASP A 301 -13.36 -9.64 -7.54
CA ASP A 301 -12.33 -8.85 -8.22
C ASP A 301 -12.39 -7.36 -7.85
N PHE A 302 -11.47 -6.59 -8.43
CA PHE A 302 -11.30 -5.17 -8.11
C PHE A 302 -12.44 -4.27 -8.63
N ILE A 303 -13.09 -4.65 -9.74
CA ILE A 303 -14.21 -3.87 -10.31
C ILE A 303 -15.45 -4.06 -9.44
N GLN A 304 -15.76 -5.28 -9.03
CA GLN A 304 -16.90 -5.58 -8.14
C GLN A 304 -16.82 -4.80 -6.83
N LEU A 305 -15.62 -4.69 -6.25
CA LEU A 305 -15.41 -3.95 -5.00
C LEU A 305 -15.53 -2.43 -5.18
N MET A 306 -15.33 -1.89 -6.39
CA MET A 306 -15.60 -0.48 -6.69
C MET A 306 -17.09 -0.19 -6.87
N THR A 307 -17.88 -1.12 -7.44
CA THR A 307 -19.33 -0.94 -7.63
C THR A 307 -20.14 -1.20 -6.35
N GLU A 308 -19.69 -2.10 -5.47
CA GLU A 308 -20.34 -2.35 -4.17
C GLU A 308 -20.28 -1.15 -3.21
N GLY A 309 -19.26 -0.29 -3.35
CA GLY A 309 -19.06 0.92 -2.55
C GLY A 309 -20.00 2.08 -2.87
N GLU A 310 -20.83 1.97 -3.91
CA GLU A 310 -21.66 3.05 -4.47
C GLU A 310 -22.99 3.26 -3.71
N LYS A 311 -23.41 2.31 -2.85
CA LYS A 311 -24.80 2.22 -2.36
C LYS A 311 -25.05 2.64 -0.89
N SER A 312 -24.77 3.90 -0.50
CA SER A 312 -25.42 4.52 0.69
C SER A 312 -25.43 6.06 0.70
N ARG A 313 -26.54 6.64 1.16
CA ARG A 313 -26.67 8.04 1.59
C ARG A 313 -26.68 8.10 3.14
N ASP A 314 -26.53 9.31 3.69
CA ASP A 314 -26.81 9.70 5.10
C ASP A 314 -25.69 9.68 6.18
N LEU A 315 -24.43 10.02 5.86
CA LEU A 315 -23.43 10.43 6.88
C LEU A 315 -22.50 11.56 6.42
N SER A 316 -22.10 12.46 7.32
CA SER A 316 -21.16 13.55 7.01
C SER A 316 -19.70 13.11 7.01
N VAL A 317 -18.81 13.91 6.43
CA VAL A 317 -17.36 13.61 6.31
C VAL A 317 -16.70 13.43 7.66
N ASP A 318 -17.05 14.28 8.61
CA ASP A 318 -16.47 14.28 9.96
C ASP A 318 -16.99 13.09 10.76
N ASP A 319 -18.29 12.79 10.67
CA ASP A 319 -18.88 11.61 11.30
C ASP A 319 -18.22 10.33 10.76
N ILE A 320 -18.12 10.17 9.44
CA ILE A 320 -17.42 9.02 8.82
C ILE A 320 -15.97 8.94 9.30
N THR A 321 -15.28 10.07 9.44
CA THR A 321 -13.87 10.09 9.83
C THR A 321 -13.66 9.71 11.31
N ALA A 322 -14.49 10.24 12.21
CA ALA A 322 -14.44 9.92 13.64
C ALA A 322 -14.82 8.45 13.89
N GLN A 323 -15.85 7.93 13.18
CA GLN A 323 -16.26 6.54 13.30
C GLN A 323 -15.25 5.58 12.68
N ALA A 324 -14.64 5.90 11.53
CA ALA A 324 -13.56 5.09 10.96
C ALA A 324 -12.32 5.00 11.86
N PHE A 325 -11.98 6.09 12.57
CA PHE A 325 -10.90 6.09 13.56
C PHE A 325 -11.27 5.25 14.80
N SER A 326 -12.54 5.34 15.24
CA SER A 326 -13.09 4.53 16.34
C SER A 326 -13.07 3.04 16.02
N PHE A 327 -13.46 2.63 14.81
CA PHE A 327 -13.41 1.23 14.37
C PHE A 327 -11.98 0.72 14.16
N PHE A 328 -11.04 1.59 13.77
CA PHE A 328 -9.64 1.21 13.66
C PHE A 328 -9.07 0.82 15.04
N PHE A 329 -9.25 1.64 16.08
CA PHE A 329 -8.84 1.28 17.44
C PHE A 329 -9.67 0.12 18.00
N GLY A 330 -11.00 0.18 17.88
CA GLY A 330 -11.93 -0.79 18.45
C GLY A 330 -11.92 -2.18 17.81
N GLY A 331 -11.31 -2.33 16.62
CA GLY A 331 -11.23 -3.61 15.90
C GLY A 331 -9.82 -4.16 15.65
N PHE A 332 -8.77 -3.32 15.65
CA PHE A 332 -7.41 -3.75 15.35
C PHE A 332 -6.67 -4.28 16.60
N GLU A 333 -6.49 -3.43 17.61
CA GLU A 333 -5.75 -3.77 18.83
C GLU A 333 -6.51 -4.83 19.64
N THR A 334 -7.82 -4.63 19.77
CA THR A 334 -8.77 -5.50 20.49
C THR A 334 -8.76 -6.95 20.00
N THR A 335 -8.98 -7.17 18.70
CA THR A 335 -8.99 -8.50 18.08
C THR A 335 -7.61 -9.13 18.08
N SER A 336 -6.54 -8.33 17.88
CA SER A 336 -5.17 -8.85 17.93
C SER A 336 -4.81 -9.37 19.34
N GLY A 337 -5.19 -8.65 20.39
CA GLY A 337 -5.00 -9.07 21.78
C GLY A 337 -5.75 -10.36 22.09
N LEU A 338 -7.04 -10.43 21.74
CA LEU A 338 -7.87 -11.63 21.88
C LEU A 338 -7.21 -12.85 21.21
N LEU A 339 -6.80 -12.73 19.94
CA LEU A 339 -6.18 -13.85 19.21
C LEU A 339 -4.83 -14.26 19.80
N CYS A 340 -4.01 -13.31 20.27
CA CYS A 340 -2.75 -13.62 20.94
C CYS A 340 -2.96 -14.40 22.24
N PHE A 341 -3.93 -13.99 23.08
CA PHE A 341 -4.26 -14.71 24.31
C PHE A 341 -4.91 -16.08 24.03
N ALA A 342 -5.80 -16.18 23.04
CA ALA A 342 -6.43 -17.44 22.65
C ALA A 342 -5.37 -18.47 22.18
N VAL A 343 -4.43 -18.03 21.34
CA VAL A 343 -3.32 -18.89 20.88
C VAL A 343 -2.38 -19.27 22.03
N HIS A 344 -2.12 -18.36 22.96
CA HIS A 344 -1.33 -18.65 24.17
C HIS A 344 -1.99 -19.73 25.03
N GLU A 345 -3.28 -19.59 25.34
CA GLU A 345 -4.02 -20.54 26.17
C GLU A 345 -4.20 -21.90 25.47
N LEU A 346 -4.45 -21.92 24.16
CA LEU A 346 -4.50 -23.16 23.39
C LEU A 346 -3.13 -23.87 23.32
N ALA A 347 -2.01 -23.12 23.31
CA ALA A 347 -0.67 -23.70 23.39
C ALA A 347 -0.35 -24.22 24.81
N ALA A 348 -0.78 -23.50 25.85
CA ALA A 348 -0.64 -23.91 27.25
C ALA A 348 -1.54 -25.11 27.62
N ASN A 349 -2.67 -25.29 26.94
CA ASN A 349 -3.65 -26.34 27.19
C ASN A 349 -3.86 -27.29 25.99
N PRO A 350 -2.90 -28.20 25.67
CA PRO A 350 -2.99 -29.08 24.49
C PRO A 350 -4.21 -30.01 24.43
N HIS A 351 -4.87 -30.26 25.56
CA HIS A 351 -6.08 -31.09 25.62
C HIS A 351 -7.31 -30.33 25.09
N ILE A 352 -7.47 -29.05 25.49
CA ILE A 352 -8.47 -28.13 24.94
C ILE A 352 -8.21 -27.92 23.44
N GLN A 353 -6.94 -27.70 23.06
CA GLN A 353 -6.58 -27.52 21.64
C GLN A 353 -6.94 -28.75 20.78
N ARG A 354 -6.72 -29.98 21.28
CA ARG A 354 -7.13 -31.20 20.56
C ARG A 354 -8.65 -31.32 20.44
N ARG A 355 -9.42 -30.96 21.48
CA ARG A 355 -10.89 -31.00 21.44
C ARG A 355 -11.46 -29.96 20.48
N LEU A 356 -10.95 -28.73 20.52
CA LEU A 356 -11.30 -27.68 19.56
C LEU A 356 -10.97 -28.10 18.12
N ARG A 357 -9.79 -28.71 17.91
CA ARG A 357 -9.42 -29.24 16.59
C ARG A 357 -10.39 -30.33 16.13
N ALA A 358 -10.79 -31.25 17.00
CA ALA A 358 -11.75 -32.29 16.64
C ALA A 358 -13.14 -31.74 16.24
N GLU A 359 -13.62 -30.66 16.87
CA GLU A 359 -14.85 -29.96 16.46
C GLU A 359 -14.69 -29.32 15.07
N ILE A 360 -13.57 -28.62 14.84
CA ILE A 360 -13.25 -27.98 13.55
C ILE A 360 -13.08 -29.02 12.43
N ASP A 361 -12.37 -30.12 12.70
CA ASP A 361 -12.13 -31.21 11.75
C ASP A 361 -13.45 -31.90 11.37
N ALA A 362 -14.35 -32.14 12.35
CA ALA A 362 -15.68 -32.68 12.11
C ALA A 362 -16.54 -31.71 11.28
N ALA A 363 -16.48 -30.40 11.57
CA ALA A 363 -17.19 -29.40 10.79
C ALA A 363 -16.69 -29.27 9.35
N LEU A 364 -15.39 -29.45 9.12
CA LEU A 364 -14.76 -29.47 7.80
C LEU A 364 -15.07 -30.73 7.00
N ALA A 365 -15.20 -31.89 7.66
CA ALA A 365 -15.51 -33.16 6.99
C ALA A 365 -16.87 -33.16 6.27
N ASP A 366 -17.85 -32.40 6.79
CA ASP A 366 -19.18 -32.25 6.18
C ASP A 366 -19.23 -31.21 5.04
N CYS A 367 -18.19 -30.37 4.89
CA CYS A 367 -18.15 -29.28 3.91
C CYS A 367 -17.72 -29.78 2.52
N GLN A 368 -18.67 -29.91 1.58
CA GLN A 368 -18.32 -30.09 0.17
C GLN A 368 -17.41 -28.93 -0.31
N HIS A 369 -16.28 -29.28 -0.91
CA HIS A 369 -15.26 -28.35 -1.44
C HIS A 369 -14.51 -27.49 -0.39
N GLY A 370 -14.63 -27.77 0.90
CA GLY A 370 -13.79 -27.13 1.94
C GLY A 370 -14.12 -25.65 2.24
N GLU A 371 -15.22 -25.12 1.72
CA GLU A 371 -15.73 -23.81 2.12
C GLU A 371 -16.58 -23.94 3.40
N ILE A 372 -16.09 -23.37 4.50
CA ILE A 372 -16.88 -23.18 5.72
C ILE A 372 -17.86 -22.02 5.49
N THR A 373 -19.16 -22.28 5.63
CA THR A 373 -20.19 -21.24 5.61
C THR A 373 -20.27 -20.51 6.96
N LEU A 374 -20.85 -19.30 6.97
CA LEU A 374 -21.02 -18.54 8.22
C LEU A 374 -21.99 -19.26 9.17
N GLU A 375 -23.03 -19.85 8.61
CA GLU A 375 -24.01 -20.67 9.33
C GLU A 375 -23.37 -21.94 9.94
N ARG A 376 -22.23 -22.41 9.40
CA ARG A 376 -21.45 -23.51 10.01
C ARG A 376 -20.49 -22.99 11.09
N LEU A 377 -19.90 -21.80 10.93
CA LEU A 377 -19.11 -21.15 12.00
C LEU A 377 -19.95 -20.89 13.24
N ASP A 378 -21.16 -20.35 13.06
CA ASP A 378 -22.13 -20.10 14.14
C ASP A 378 -22.64 -21.40 14.81
N SER A 379 -22.24 -22.59 14.32
CA SER A 379 -22.56 -23.90 14.90
C SER A 379 -21.42 -24.55 15.69
N LEU A 380 -20.28 -23.86 15.85
CA LEU A 380 -19.09 -24.36 16.56
C LEU A 380 -19.14 -23.93 18.04
N GLU A 381 -19.98 -24.61 18.81
CA GLU A 381 -20.26 -24.27 20.21
C GLU A 381 -19.00 -24.26 21.10
N TYR A 382 -18.04 -25.17 20.85
CA TYR A 382 -16.79 -25.21 21.63
C TYR A 382 -15.75 -24.17 21.16
N LEU A 383 -15.71 -23.82 19.87
CA LEU A 383 -14.97 -22.65 19.40
C LEU A 383 -15.45 -21.37 20.06
N ASP A 384 -16.78 -21.15 20.10
CA ASP A 384 -17.37 -20.02 20.81
C ASP A 384 -17.06 -20.06 22.31
N ALA A 385 -17.11 -21.24 22.94
CA ALA A 385 -16.73 -21.41 24.34
C ALA A 385 -15.26 -21.02 24.61
N VAL A 386 -14.33 -21.39 23.71
CA VAL A 386 -12.90 -21.02 23.78
C VAL A 386 -12.71 -19.51 23.61
N VAL A 387 -13.42 -18.88 22.68
CA VAL A 387 -13.38 -17.42 22.47
C VAL A 387 -13.92 -16.68 23.69
N ASN A 388 -15.05 -17.14 24.26
CA ASN A 388 -15.65 -16.55 25.45
C ASN A 388 -14.78 -16.72 26.70
N GLU A 389 -14.14 -17.88 26.91
CA GLU A 389 -13.19 -18.09 28.01
C GLU A 389 -11.94 -17.24 27.87
N THR A 390 -11.45 -17.03 26.64
CA THR A 390 -10.36 -16.09 26.39
C THR A 390 -10.78 -14.66 26.73
N LEU A 391 -11.99 -14.23 26.34
CA LEU A 391 -12.53 -12.91 26.70
C LEU A 391 -12.85 -12.76 28.19
N ARG A 392 -13.03 -13.86 28.93
CA ARG A 392 -13.18 -13.87 30.39
C ARG A 392 -11.84 -13.71 31.11
N MET A 393 -10.83 -14.47 30.70
CA MET A 393 -9.50 -14.33 31.31
C MET A 393 -8.80 -13.05 30.86
N TYR A 394 -9.03 -12.61 29.62
CA TYR A 394 -8.33 -11.47 29.01
C TYR A 394 -9.34 -10.49 28.41
N PRO A 395 -10.20 -9.85 29.22
CA PRO A 395 -11.09 -8.82 28.74
C PRO A 395 -10.29 -7.64 28.22
N VAL A 396 -10.44 -7.40 26.93
CA VAL A 396 -9.80 -6.30 26.20
C VAL A 396 -10.07 -4.94 26.85
N ILE A 397 -11.24 -4.78 27.48
CA ILE A 397 -11.63 -3.61 28.26
C ILE A 397 -11.85 -4.07 29.72
N PRO A 398 -10.92 -3.78 30.66
CA PRO A 398 -10.97 -4.35 32.01
C PRO A 398 -12.05 -3.73 32.91
N PHE A 399 -12.53 -2.53 32.57
CA PHE A 399 -13.71 -1.90 33.17
C PHE A 399 -14.37 -0.97 32.15
N THR A 400 -15.67 -0.71 32.28
CA THR A 400 -16.35 0.33 31.49
C THR A 400 -17.09 1.29 32.39
N ASP A 401 -17.01 2.58 32.10
CA ASP A 401 -17.63 3.66 32.87
C ASP A 401 -18.93 4.17 32.21
N ARG A 402 -19.83 4.73 33.03
CA ARG A 402 -21.01 5.49 32.58
C ARG A 402 -21.17 6.76 33.40
N GLU A 403 -21.75 7.80 32.82
CA GLU A 403 -22.21 9.00 33.52
C GLU A 403 -23.73 8.94 33.72
N CYS A 404 -24.18 9.24 34.93
CA CYS A 404 -25.59 9.27 35.29
C CYS A 404 -26.27 10.53 34.74
N SER A 405 -27.19 10.38 33.77
CA SER A 405 -27.84 11.52 33.11
C SER A 405 -29.01 12.11 33.91
N MET A 406 -29.65 11.29 34.75
CA MET A 406 -30.80 11.63 35.62
C MET A 406 -30.68 10.87 36.94
N PRO A 407 -31.03 11.46 38.10
CA PRO A 407 -30.85 10.81 39.40
C PRO A 407 -31.47 9.40 39.46
N PHE A 408 -30.74 8.47 40.06
CA PHE A 408 -31.11 7.05 40.10
C PHE A 408 -30.83 6.44 41.47
N GLU A 409 -31.88 5.95 42.14
CA GLU A 409 -31.77 5.31 43.44
C GLU A 409 -31.25 3.87 43.30
N LEU A 410 -30.13 3.57 43.95
CA LEU A 410 -29.60 2.22 44.10
C LEU A 410 -30.18 1.53 45.34
N PRO A 411 -30.36 0.20 45.28
CA PRO A 411 -30.72 -0.57 46.47
C PRO A 411 -29.66 -0.43 47.57
N PRO A 412 -30.03 -0.58 48.86
CA PRO A 412 -29.11 -0.58 49.99
C PRO A 412 -27.86 -1.43 49.77
N VAL A 413 -26.69 -0.85 50.04
CA VAL A 413 -25.38 -1.51 49.85
C VAL A 413 -25.20 -2.70 50.81
N LEU A 414 -25.85 -2.66 51.98
CA LEU A 414 -25.87 -3.71 52.99
C LEU A 414 -27.28 -3.83 53.59
N PRO A 415 -27.66 -5.00 54.16
CA PRO A 415 -28.91 -5.14 54.90
C PRO A 415 -29.01 -4.12 56.04
N GLY A 416 -30.04 -3.27 56.01
CA GLY A 416 -30.26 -2.21 57.00
C GLY A 416 -29.50 -0.90 56.73
N ALA A 417 -28.81 -0.75 55.60
CA ALA A 417 -28.35 0.55 55.11
C ALA A 417 -29.49 1.30 54.39
N GLU A 418 -29.37 2.63 54.30
CA GLU A 418 -30.26 3.44 53.46
C GLU A 418 -29.94 3.23 51.95
N PRO A 419 -30.93 3.36 51.05
CA PRO A 419 -30.69 3.46 49.61
C PRO A 419 -29.76 4.63 49.25
N TYR A 420 -28.96 4.49 48.19
CA TYR A 420 -28.06 5.56 47.74
C TYR A 420 -28.54 6.13 46.41
N VAL A 421 -28.89 7.42 46.39
CA VAL A 421 -29.23 8.13 45.15
C VAL A 421 -27.94 8.53 44.43
N ILE A 422 -27.73 7.97 43.24
CA ILE A 422 -26.72 8.46 42.31
C ILE A 422 -27.22 9.80 41.76
N GLU A 423 -26.51 10.88 42.06
CA GLU A 423 -26.84 12.20 41.54
C GLU A 423 -26.41 12.38 40.08
N ARG A 424 -27.10 13.27 39.36
CA ARG A 424 -26.78 13.61 37.96
C ARG A 424 -25.32 14.08 37.82
N GLY A 425 -24.61 13.53 36.85
CA GLY A 425 -23.18 13.79 36.63
C GLY A 425 -22.23 12.92 37.46
N SER A 426 -22.75 12.07 38.36
CA SER A 426 -21.93 11.04 39.01
C SER A 426 -21.53 9.96 38.00
N HIS A 427 -20.38 9.32 38.24
CA HIS A 427 -19.86 8.26 37.37
C HIS A 427 -19.99 6.88 38.01
N LEU A 428 -20.19 5.87 37.17
CA LEU A 428 -20.39 4.47 37.55
C LEU A 428 -19.34 3.61 36.84
N TRP A 429 -18.72 2.64 37.53
CA TRP A 429 -17.73 1.73 36.94
C TRP A 429 -18.23 0.29 36.98
N LEU A 430 -18.18 -0.39 35.83
CA LEU A 430 -18.45 -1.83 35.70
C LEU A 430 -17.10 -2.56 35.58
N PRO A 431 -16.56 -3.22 36.63
CA PRO A 431 -15.23 -3.81 36.59
C PRO A 431 -15.25 -5.22 35.97
N ILE A 432 -15.36 -5.25 34.64
CA ILE A 432 -15.42 -6.48 33.82
C ILE A 432 -14.37 -7.51 34.28
N TYR A 433 -13.11 -7.10 34.41
CA TYR A 433 -11.98 -7.98 34.82
C TYR A 433 -12.14 -8.57 36.23
N ALA A 434 -12.66 -7.79 37.19
CA ALA A 434 -12.83 -8.25 38.57
C ALA A 434 -14.07 -9.15 38.73
N ILE A 435 -15.13 -8.91 37.95
CA ILE A 435 -16.32 -9.77 37.85
C ILE A 435 -15.93 -11.11 37.23
N GLN A 436 -15.20 -11.09 36.12
CA GLN A 436 -14.78 -12.28 35.38
C GLN A 436 -13.78 -13.18 36.12
N ARG A 437 -13.21 -12.69 37.24
CA ARG A 437 -12.35 -13.43 38.17
C ARG A 437 -12.98 -13.68 39.55
N ASP A 438 -14.25 -13.37 39.71
CA ASP A 438 -14.94 -13.57 40.98
C ASP A 438 -15.24 -15.07 41.19
N PRO A 439 -14.71 -15.72 42.24
CA PRO A 439 -14.99 -17.13 42.51
C PRO A 439 -16.47 -17.39 42.86
N ARG A 440 -17.27 -16.33 43.08
CA ARG A 440 -18.73 -16.44 43.24
C ARG A 440 -19.47 -16.65 41.92
N TYR A 441 -18.86 -16.35 40.76
CA TYR A 441 -19.50 -16.42 39.43
C TYR A 441 -18.76 -17.38 38.48
N PHE A 442 -17.47 -17.61 38.72
CA PHE A 442 -16.63 -18.49 37.91
C PHE A 442 -15.86 -19.43 38.83
N GLU A 443 -16.22 -20.71 38.84
CA GLU A 443 -15.48 -21.74 39.60
C GLU A 443 -14.05 -21.86 39.04
N LYS A 444 -13.02 -21.78 39.90
CA LYS A 444 -11.59 -21.73 39.52
C LYS A 444 -11.31 -20.59 38.52
N PRO A 445 -11.49 -19.31 38.92
CA PRO A 445 -11.47 -18.17 38.01
C PRO A 445 -10.14 -17.97 37.27
N ASP A 446 -9.02 -18.47 37.82
CA ASP A 446 -7.69 -18.35 37.20
C ASP A 446 -7.35 -19.52 36.26
N CYS A 447 -8.24 -20.51 36.09
CA CYS A 447 -8.08 -21.63 35.16
C CYS A 447 -8.82 -21.38 33.83
N PHE A 448 -8.16 -21.66 32.71
CA PHE A 448 -8.74 -21.62 31.37
C PHE A 448 -9.56 -22.90 31.11
N GLU A 449 -10.89 -22.80 31.21
CA GLU A 449 -11.82 -23.93 31.16
C GLU A 449 -13.06 -23.55 30.31
N PRO A 450 -12.98 -23.66 28.98
CA PRO A 450 -14.04 -23.27 28.05
C PRO A 450 -15.41 -23.88 28.35
N ASP A 451 -15.45 -25.10 28.91
CA ASP A 451 -16.68 -25.81 29.27
C ASP A 451 -17.62 -24.99 30.19
N ARG A 452 -17.09 -24.01 30.94
CA ARG A 452 -17.90 -23.09 31.76
C ARG A 452 -18.81 -22.15 30.96
N PHE A 453 -18.63 -22.04 29.66
CA PHE A 453 -19.51 -21.26 28.78
C PHE A 453 -20.64 -22.10 28.16
N LEU A 454 -20.70 -23.38 28.50
CA LEU A 454 -21.78 -24.29 28.10
C LEU A 454 -22.97 -24.28 29.10
N ASP A 455 -22.81 -23.74 30.33
CA ASP A 455 -23.91 -23.49 31.31
C ASP A 455 -23.55 -22.35 32.31
N ARG A 456 -24.53 -21.60 32.87
CA ARG A 456 -24.31 -20.22 33.46
C ARG A 456 -24.73 -19.97 34.95
N GLY A 457 -24.02 -19.06 35.66
CA GLY A 457 -24.62 -18.09 36.63
C GLY A 457 -23.77 -17.51 37.82
N GLY A 458 -23.97 -16.22 38.22
CA GLY A 458 -23.53 -15.62 39.52
C GLY A 458 -23.35 -14.06 39.62
N ASN A 459 -23.62 -13.40 40.79
CA ASN A 459 -23.78 -11.91 41.00
C ASN A 459 -23.18 -11.26 42.32
N LEU A 460 -22.96 -9.90 42.38
CA LEU A 460 -22.94 -8.90 43.53
C LEU A 460 -21.71 -7.98 43.91
N TYR A 461 -22.02 -6.73 44.35
CA TYR A 461 -21.34 -5.38 44.32
C TYR A 461 -20.28 -4.92 45.40
N VAL A 462 -19.50 -3.81 45.16
CA VAL A 462 -18.64 -3.03 46.17
C VAL A 462 -18.17 -1.58 45.75
N GLY A 463 -18.73 -0.44 46.22
CA GLY A 463 -18.32 0.95 45.81
C GLY A 463 -17.10 1.64 46.50
N PHE A 464 -16.55 2.74 45.92
CA PHE A 464 -15.46 3.60 46.48
C PHE A 464 -15.32 4.99 45.78
N ILE A 465 -14.49 5.92 46.27
CA ILE A 465 -14.34 7.31 45.74
C ILE A 465 -12.99 7.52 45.02
N GLU A 466 -12.96 8.24 43.89
CA GLU A 466 -11.74 8.64 43.17
C GLU A 466 -11.62 10.18 43.06
N PHE A 467 -10.51 10.75 43.52
CA PHE A 467 -10.29 12.20 43.67
C PHE A 467 -11.42 12.90 44.45
N ASN A 468 -12.31 13.63 43.78
CA ASN A 468 -13.50 14.28 44.35
C ASN A 468 -14.82 13.72 43.78
N THR A 469 -14.76 12.64 43.01
CA THR A 469 -15.90 12.08 42.28
C THR A 469 -16.36 10.78 42.95
N PRO A 470 -17.62 10.67 43.41
CA PRO A 470 -18.15 9.40 43.87
C PRO A 470 -18.24 8.44 42.67
N LEU A 471 -17.63 7.26 42.83
CA LEU A 471 -17.72 6.15 41.89
C LEU A 471 -18.49 5.00 42.54
N LEU A 472 -19.18 4.21 41.73
CA LEU A 472 -19.87 3.03 42.23
C LEU A 472 -19.56 1.83 41.35
N LEU A 473 -19.05 0.77 41.99
CA LEU A 473 -18.51 -0.39 41.32
C LEU A 473 -19.58 -1.47 41.17
N ILE A 474 -19.99 -1.72 39.94
CA ILE A 474 -21.17 -2.52 39.63
C ILE A 474 -20.80 -3.94 39.09
N ARG A 475 -20.86 -4.96 39.97
CA ARG A 475 -20.64 -6.43 39.85
C ARG A 475 -21.87 -7.40 39.81
N ASP A 476 -23.09 -7.06 40.23
CA ASP A 476 -24.32 -7.91 40.04
C ASP A 476 -24.80 -7.84 38.59
N LEU A 477 -24.97 -9.00 37.94
CA LEU A 477 -25.36 -9.06 36.53
C LEU A 477 -26.81 -8.63 36.29
N ASP A 478 -27.72 -8.78 37.25
CA ASP A 478 -29.14 -8.41 37.07
C ASP A 478 -29.35 -6.90 37.14
N LEU A 479 -28.69 -6.20 38.05
CA LEU A 479 -28.70 -4.74 38.07
C LEU A 479 -27.72 -4.14 37.02
N ILE A 480 -26.64 -4.82 36.60
CA ILE A 480 -25.91 -4.47 35.35
C ILE A 480 -26.87 -4.53 34.15
N LYS A 481 -27.61 -5.62 33.98
CA LYS A 481 -28.57 -5.82 32.89
C LYS A 481 -29.74 -4.85 32.99
N SER A 482 -30.15 -4.49 34.20
CA SER A 482 -31.14 -3.42 34.41
C SER A 482 -30.59 -2.07 33.93
N ILE A 483 -29.41 -1.65 34.37
CA ILE A 483 -28.77 -0.38 34.00
C ILE A 483 -28.41 -0.32 32.50
N ALA A 484 -27.79 -1.36 31.96
CA ALA A 484 -27.25 -1.39 30.61
C ALA A 484 -28.28 -1.79 29.53
N VAL A 485 -29.47 -2.27 29.90
CA VAL A 485 -30.50 -2.71 28.95
C VAL A 485 -31.89 -2.16 29.26
N LYS A 486 -32.41 -2.29 30.49
CA LYS A 486 -33.79 -1.87 30.81
C LYS A 486 -33.94 -0.36 31.04
N ASN A 487 -32.99 0.23 31.76
CA ASN A 487 -32.98 1.62 32.21
C ASN A 487 -31.88 2.43 31.50
N PHE A 488 -31.47 1.99 30.29
CA PHE A 488 -30.32 2.54 29.58
C PHE A 488 -30.43 4.05 29.32
N ASP A 489 -31.64 4.60 29.14
CA ASP A 489 -31.87 6.03 28.96
C ASP A 489 -31.42 6.91 30.14
N HIS A 490 -31.21 6.34 31.34
CA HIS A 490 -30.62 7.03 32.50
C HIS A 490 -29.07 7.05 32.48
N PHE A 491 -28.45 6.30 31.56
CA PHE A 491 -26.99 6.10 31.47
C PHE A 491 -26.44 6.07 30.03
N PRO A 492 -26.86 6.96 29.10
CA PRO A 492 -26.41 6.92 27.70
C PRO A 492 -24.97 7.41 27.50
N ASN A 493 -24.38 8.10 28.48
CA ASN A 493 -23.15 8.86 28.34
C ASN A 493 -21.92 8.17 28.95
N HIS A 494 -20.75 8.43 28.37
CA HIS A 494 -19.44 8.01 28.85
C HIS A 494 -18.66 9.18 29.48
N ARG A 495 -17.70 8.90 30.38
CA ARG A 495 -16.86 9.91 31.08
C ARG A 495 -15.92 10.70 30.14
N LEU A 496 -15.54 10.12 29.00
CA LEU A 496 -14.63 10.73 28.03
C LEU A 496 -15.34 11.70 27.09
N ALA A 497 -15.67 12.90 27.60
CA ALA A 497 -16.09 14.03 26.77
C ALA A 497 -14.87 14.86 26.31
N PHE A 498 -14.68 14.98 25.00
CA PHE A 498 -13.68 15.87 24.40
C PHE A 498 -14.34 17.16 23.94
N ASP A 499 -13.69 18.30 24.17
CA ASP A 499 -14.15 19.60 23.70
C ASP A 499 -14.09 19.65 22.15
N PRO A 500 -15.20 19.95 21.45
CA PRO A 500 -15.24 20.01 19.99
C PRO A 500 -14.32 21.06 19.36
N GLU A 501 -13.93 22.11 20.08
CA GLU A 501 -12.98 23.13 19.59
C GLU A 501 -11.52 22.70 19.76
N LEU A 502 -11.22 21.89 20.78
CA LEU A 502 -9.86 21.40 21.06
C LEU A 502 -9.55 20.07 20.35
N ASP A 503 -10.51 19.16 20.25
CA ASP A 503 -10.39 17.91 19.50
C ASP A 503 -11.67 17.57 18.69
N PRO A 504 -11.77 18.06 17.44
CA PRO A 504 -12.91 17.81 16.56
C PRO A 504 -13.07 16.34 16.12
N LEU A 505 -12.05 15.50 16.32
CA LEU A 505 -12.02 14.10 15.89
C LEU A 505 -12.53 13.17 16.99
N PHE A 506 -12.04 13.34 18.22
CA PHE A 506 -12.50 12.55 19.35
C PHE A 506 -13.85 13.03 19.88
N SER A 507 -14.18 14.32 19.84
CA SER A 507 -15.51 14.82 20.28
C SER A 507 -16.70 14.24 19.49
N LYS A 508 -16.49 13.80 18.24
CA LYS A 508 -17.51 13.22 17.35
C LYS A 508 -17.52 11.67 17.34
N ASN A 509 -16.74 11.04 18.21
CA ASN A 509 -16.58 9.58 18.25
C ASN A 509 -17.73 8.89 19.04
N LEU A 510 -18.08 7.63 18.74
CA LEU A 510 -19.24 6.95 19.36
C LEU A 510 -19.11 6.75 20.90
N PHE A 511 -17.90 6.80 21.44
CA PHE A 511 -17.60 6.65 22.86
C PHE A 511 -17.48 8.00 23.60
N SER A 512 -17.66 9.13 22.89
CA SER A 512 -17.55 10.50 23.43
C SER A 512 -18.73 11.40 23.05
N LEU A 513 -19.50 11.03 22.02
CA LEU A 513 -20.81 11.60 21.75
C LEU A 513 -21.74 11.41 22.95
N ARG A 514 -22.59 12.41 23.20
CA ARG A 514 -23.54 12.43 24.31
C ARG A 514 -24.97 12.47 23.80
N ASP A 515 -25.89 12.02 24.65
CA ASP A 515 -27.33 12.21 24.56
C ASP A 515 -27.92 11.80 23.18
N GLU A 516 -28.83 12.60 22.60
CA GLU A 516 -29.53 12.24 21.36
C GLU A 516 -28.60 12.09 20.15
N ARG A 517 -27.44 12.78 20.09
CA ARG A 517 -26.48 12.62 18.99
C ARG A 517 -25.78 11.25 19.05
N TRP A 518 -25.56 10.72 20.25
CA TRP A 518 -25.09 9.34 20.43
C TRP A 518 -26.14 8.34 19.95
N LYS A 519 -27.43 8.55 20.31
CA LYS A 519 -28.53 7.67 19.88
C LYS A 519 -28.71 7.68 18.36
N GLU A 520 -28.69 8.85 17.74
CA GLU A 520 -28.76 9.03 16.28
C GLU A 520 -27.66 8.23 15.57
N ILE A 521 -26.39 8.48 15.91
CA ILE A 521 -25.24 7.80 15.28
C ILE A 521 -25.25 6.29 15.58
N ARG A 522 -25.62 5.87 16.80
CA ARG A 522 -25.77 4.44 17.12
C ARG A 522 -26.88 3.78 16.29
N ASN A 523 -28.01 4.44 16.08
CA ASN A 523 -29.11 3.89 15.28
C ASN A 523 -28.76 3.79 13.78
N VAL A 524 -27.88 4.67 13.27
CA VAL A 524 -27.33 4.56 11.91
C VAL A 524 -26.29 3.42 11.81
N LEU A 525 -25.43 3.25 12.82
CA LEU A 525 -24.33 2.28 12.79
C LEU A 525 -24.77 0.85 13.16
N THR A 526 -25.70 0.66 14.11
CA THR A 526 -26.11 -0.67 14.59
C THR A 526 -26.57 -1.61 13.46
N PRO A 527 -27.37 -1.15 12.47
CA PRO A 527 -27.74 -1.97 11.31
C PRO A 527 -26.55 -2.45 10.45
N ALA A 528 -25.41 -1.75 10.46
CA ALA A 528 -24.23 -2.15 9.69
C ALA A 528 -23.57 -3.44 10.22
N PHE A 529 -23.78 -3.76 11.50
CA PHE A 529 -23.27 -4.97 12.17
C PHE A 529 -24.23 -6.16 12.12
N THR A 530 -25.30 -6.08 11.32
CA THR A 530 -26.17 -7.24 11.08
C THR A 530 -25.58 -8.13 10.00
N THR A 531 -25.77 -9.44 10.11
CA THR A 531 -25.19 -10.49 9.23
C THR A 531 -25.46 -10.26 7.74
N SER A 532 -26.61 -9.65 7.41
CA SER A 532 -26.98 -9.31 6.03
C SER A 532 -26.27 -8.05 5.49
N LYS A 533 -25.88 -7.10 6.36
CA LYS A 533 -25.20 -5.85 5.97
C LYS A 533 -23.68 -5.87 6.15
N MET A 534 -23.12 -6.74 7.00
CA MET A 534 -21.66 -6.94 7.09
C MET A 534 -21.05 -7.36 5.74
N LYS A 535 -21.81 -8.06 4.89
CA LYS A 535 -21.47 -8.36 3.49
C LYS A 535 -21.37 -7.11 2.58
N SER A 536 -21.66 -5.90 3.08
CA SER A 536 -21.77 -4.66 2.29
C SER A 536 -21.00 -3.45 2.86
N ILE A 537 -20.11 -3.66 3.84
CA ILE A 537 -19.32 -2.59 4.47
C ILE A 537 -18.16 -2.17 3.55
N GLY A 538 -18.43 -1.24 2.63
CA GLY A 538 -17.44 -0.64 1.74
C GLY A 538 -17.85 0.72 1.17
N LYS A 539 -18.82 1.39 1.78
CA LYS A 539 -19.62 2.42 1.12
C LYS A 539 -19.17 3.85 1.42
N LEU A 540 -19.09 4.65 0.36
CA LEU A 540 -18.75 6.06 0.42
C LEU A 540 -19.99 6.88 0.83
N GLY A 541 -19.76 8.02 1.51
CA GLY A 541 -20.82 8.94 1.93
C GLY A 541 -21.44 9.73 0.76
N PRO A 542 -22.59 10.39 0.97
CA PRO A 542 -23.26 11.17 -0.07
C PRO A 542 -22.35 12.24 -0.70
N GLY A 543 -22.36 12.32 -2.03
CA GLY A 543 -21.53 13.24 -2.81
C GLY A 543 -20.08 12.78 -3.06
N LYS A 544 -19.75 11.52 -2.77
CA LYS A 544 -18.37 10.98 -2.84
C LYS A 544 -18.19 9.76 -3.74
N GLU A 545 -19.10 9.56 -4.69
CA GLU A 545 -19.02 8.48 -5.68
C GLU A 545 -17.65 8.48 -6.41
N LEU A 546 -17.16 7.30 -6.80
CA LEU A 546 -16.04 7.18 -7.71
C LEU A 546 -16.57 7.36 -9.12
N THR A 547 -16.19 8.44 -9.80
CA THR A 547 -16.53 8.59 -11.21
C THR A 547 -15.83 7.52 -12.05
N ILE A 548 -16.33 7.25 -13.27
CA ILE A 548 -15.63 6.38 -14.22
C ILE A 548 -14.17 6.82 -14.42
N ASP A 549 -13.87 8.12 -14.34
CA ASP A 549 -12.50 8.65 -14.44
C ASP A 549 -11.68 8.40 -13.16
N ASP A 550 -12.28 8.47 -11.96
CA ASP A 550 -11.63 8.03 -10.70
C ASP A 550 -11.34 6.52 -10.73
N MET A 551 -12.30 5.70 -11.17
CA MET A 551 -12.15 4.24 -11.30
C MET A 551 -11.08 3.90 -12.33
N THR A 552 -11.05 4.61 -13.46
CA THR A 552 -10.03 4.44 -14.51
C THR A 552 -8.65 4.85 -14.00
N ALA A 553 -8.53 5.99 -13.28
CA ALA A 553 -7.28 6.43 -12.65
C ALA A 553 -6.76 5.44 -11.60
N GLN A 554 -7.66 4.84 -10.83
CA GLN A 554 -7.34 3.80 -9.86
C GLN A 554 -6.90 2.50 -10.54
N ALA A 555 -7.68 1.96 -11.46
CA ALA A 555 -7.33 0.76 -12.23
C ALA A 555 -5.98 0.92 -12.94
N PHE A 556 -5.72 2.10 -13.50
CA PHE A 556 -4.45 2.46 -14.11
C PHE A 556 -3.27 2.45 -13.12
N ILE A 557 -3.40 3.07 -11.93
CA ILE A 557 -2.27 3.12 -10.98
C ILE A 557 -2.04 1.79 -10.27
N PHE A 558 -3.08 0.99 -10.08
CA PHE A 558 -2.92 -0.38 -9.59
C PHE A 558 -2.27 -1.28 -10.63
N PHE A 559 -2.59 -1.12 -11.92
CA PHE A 559 -1.86 -1.79 -13.00
C PHE A 559 -0.39 -1.39 -12.99
N PHE A 560 -0.07 -0.10 -13.08
CA PHE A 560 1.31 0.41 -13.05
C PHE A 560 2.06 -0.06 -11.79
N GLY A 561 1.43 0.04 -10.63
CA GLY A 561 2.01 -0.29 -9.33
C GLY A 561 2.30 -1.78 -9.17
N GLY A 562 1.36 -2.66 -9.53
CA GLY A 562 1.55 -4.12 -9.47
C GLY A 562 2.52 -4.62 -10.54
N PHE A 563 2.27 -4.27 -11.80
CA PHE A 563 3.03 -4.76 -12.95
C PHE A 563 4.54 -4.46 -12.84
N GLU A 564 4.92 -3.19 -12.68
CA GLU A 564 6.32 -2.80 -12.86
C GLU A 564 7.14 -3.02 -11.58
N SER A 565 6.53 -2.83 -10.41
CA SER A 565 7.24 -3.00 -9.14
C SER A 565 7.42 -4.46 -8.75
N THR A 566 6.38 -5.31 -8.89
CA THR A 566 6.52 -6.75 -8.57
C THR A 566 7.42 -7.45 -9.59
N SER A 567 7.29 -7.18 -10.90
CA SER A 567 8.18 -7.78 -11.90
C SER A 567 9.65 -7.43 -11.68
N THR A 568 9.96 -6.21 -11.21
CA THR A 568 11.32 -5.80 -10.85
C THR A 568 11.84 -6.54 -9.61
N LEU A 569 11.01 -6.70 -8.58
CA LEU A 569 11.32 -7.54 -7.41
C LEU A 569 11.64 -8.98 -7.84
N MET A 570 10.75 -9.60 -8.62
CA MET A 570 10.93 -10.97 -9.10
C MET A 570 12.22 -11.10 -9.92
N CYS A 571 12.56 -10.11 -10.76
CA CYS A 571 13.81 -10.10 -11.53
C CYS A 571 15.05 -10.08 -10.64
N PHE A 572 15.10 -9.22 -9.62
CA PHE A 572 16.24 -9.16 -8.69
C PHE A 572 16.34 -10.42 -7.83
N ALA A 573 15.22 -10.94 -7.32
CA ALA A 573 15.21 -12.20 -6.58
C ALA A 573 15.71 -13.36 -7.45
N ALA A 574 15.17 -13.53 -8.67
CA ALA A 574 15.60 -14.59 -9.57
C ALA A 574 17.08 -14.44 -10.01
N TYR A 575 17.57 -13.21 -10.19
CA TYR A 575 18.98 -12.94 -10.45
C TYR A 575 19.85 -13.35 -9.26
N GLU A 576 19.57 -12.88 -8.04
CA GLU A 576 20.37 -13.20 -6.85
C GLU A 576 20.32 -14.70 -6.51
N ILE A 577 19.17 -15.36 -6.65
CA ILE A 577 19.08 -16.82 -6.50
C ILE A 577 19.94 -17.51 -7.58
N GLY A 578 19.78 -17.12 -8.84
CA GLY A 578 20.45 -17.75 -9.99
C GLY A 578 21.96 -17.53 -10.08
N ILE A 579 22.54 -16.57 -9.36
CA ILE A 579 24.01 -16.41 -9.23
C ILE A 579 24.60 -16.98 -7.93
N ASN A 580 23.76 -17.42 -6.99
CA ASN A 580 24.18 -17.94 -5.69
C ASN A 580 23.70 -19.39 -5.51
N ASP A 581 24.46 -20.37 -6.01
CA ASP A 581 24.12 -21.81 -5.97
C ASP A 581 23.66 -22.30 -4.58
N GLN A 582 24.28 -21.81 -3.50
CA GLN A 582 23.91 -22.17 -2.13
C GLN A 582 22.52 -21.64 -1.72
N VAL A 583 22.15 -20.44 -2.17
CA VAL A 583 20.83 -19.85 -1.94
C VAL A 583 19.79 -20.59 -2.75
N GLN A 584 20.07 -20.84 -4.04
CA GLN A 584 19.19 -21.61 -4.92
C GLN A 584 18.92 -23.01 -4.36
N LYS A 585 19.97 -23.74 -3.96
CA LYS A 585 19.82 -25.06 -3.37
C LYS A 585 18.99 -25.03 -2.08
N ARG A 586 19.30 -24.14 -1.12
CA ARG A 586 18.55 -24.07 0.15
C ARG A 586 17.09 -23.67 -0.05
N LEU A 587 16.78 -22.85 -1.05
CA LEU A 587 15.41 -22.54 -1.44
C LEU A 587 14.70 -23.74 -2.09
N GLN A 588 15.39 -24.48 -2.96
CA GLN A 588 14.88 -25.71 -3.54
C GLN A 588 14.63 -26.79 -2.46
N ASP A 589 15.51 -26.94 -1.49
CA ASP A 589 15.34 -27.85 -0.36
C ASP A 589 14.06 -27.49 0.47
N GLU A 590 13.76 -26.18 0.67
CA GLU A 590 12.50 -25.73 1.31
C GLU A 590 11.27 -25.98 0.42
N ILE A 591 11.38 -25.73 -0.90
CA ILE A 591 10.30 -26.00 -1.88
C ILE A 591 9.96 -27.49 -1.93
N ASP A 592 10.98 -28.34 -2.04
CA ASP A 592 10.82 -29.78 -2.20
C ASP A 592 10.20 -30.40 -0.93
N GLN A 593 10.59 -29.95 0.27
CA GLN A 593 9.92 -30.33 1.53
C GLN A 593 8.43 -29.93 1.55
N VAL A 594 8.10 -28.69 1.14
CA VAL A 594 6.71 -28.21 1.09
C VAL A 594 5.87 -29.01 0.09
N LEU A 595 6.45 -29.42 -1.05
CA LEU A 595 5.78 -30.28 -2.03
C LEU A 595 5.49 -31.68 -1.46
N GLU A 596 6.44 -32.27 -0.71
CA GLU A 596 6.24 -33.55 -0.03
C GLU A 596 5.19 -33.46 1.08
N ASP A 597 5.26 -32.44 1.95
CA ASP A 597 4.30 -32.21 3.05
C ASP A 597 2.86 -31.99 2.54
N CYS A 598 2.71 -31.38 1.36
CA CYS A 598 1.40 -31.08 0.76
C CYS A 598 0.91 -32.15 -0.24
N ASN A 599 1.61 -33.27 -0.43
CA ASN A 599 1.34 -34.26 -1.50
C ASN A 599 1.21 -33.64 -2.91
N GLY A 600 1.89 -32.51 -3.16
CA GLY A 600 1.79 -31.72 -4.38
C GLY A 600 0.61 -30.73 -4.46
N GLU A 601 -0.37 -30.75 -3.55
CA GLU A 601 -1.49 -29.79 -3.51
C GLU A 601 -1.16 -28.56 -2.65
N VAL A 602 -0.38 -27.65 -3.22
CA VAL A 602 0.20 -26.50 -2.49
C VAL A 602 -0.85 -25.43 -2.17
N THR A 603 -1.02 -25.14 -0.87
CA THR A 603 -2.00 -24.18 -0.35
C THR A 603 -1.43 -22.76 -0.15
N TYR A 604 -2.32 -21.78 0.08
CA TYR A 604 -1.95 -20.42 0.48
C TYR A 604 -1.12 -20.41 1.78
N GLU A 605 -1.53 -21.21 2.77
CA GLU A 605 -0.81 -21.44 4.02
C GLU A 605 0.61 -21.92 3.77
N ALA A 606 0.77 -22.94 2.92
CA ALA A 606 2.06 -23.57 2.64
C ALA A 606 3.06 -22.56 2.07
N ILE A 607 2.74 -21.89 0.95
CA ILE A 607 3.62 -20.90 0.33
C ILE A 607 3.88 -19.71 1.26
N ASN A 608 2.86 -19.24 1.99
CA ASN A 608 3.04 -18.09 2.86
C ASN A 608 3.84 -18.41 4.14
N GLY A 609 3.87 -19.69 4.55
CA GLY A 609 4.66 -20.20 5.67
C GLY A 609 6.16 -20.42 5.39
N MET A 610 6.57 -20.41 4.11
CA MET A 610 7.96 -20.59 3.69
C MET A 610 8.85 -19.44 4.20
N LYS A 611 9.78 -19.77 5.10
CA LYS A 611 10.62 -18.78 5.80
C LYS A 611 11.80 -18.35 4.95
N TYR A 612 12.45 -19.28 4.26
CA TYR A 612 13.61 -18.96 3.45
C TYR A 612 13.21 -18.21 2.18
N LEU A 613 12.10 -18.60 1.54
CA LEU A 613 11.50 -17.83 0.45
C LEU A 613 11.13 -16.39 0.85
N GLU A 614 10.47 -16.18 2.00
CA GLU A 614 10.22 -14.84 2.55
C GLU A 614 11.54 -14.07 2.75
N ALA A 615 12.53 -14.70 3.37
CA ALA A 615 13.82 -14.09 3.68
C ALA A 615 14.61 -13.68 2.42
N VAL A 616 14.58 -14.50 1.36
CA VAL A 616 15.16 -14.20 0.04
C VAL A 616 14.46 -13.01 -0.62
N ILE A 617 13.13 -12.93 -0.54
CA ILE A 617 12.34 -11.81 -1.09
C ILE A 617 12.62 -10.51 -0.32
N LEU A 618 12.69 -10.57 1.02
CA LEU A 618 12.98 -9.40 1.86
C LEU A 618 14.43 -8.89 1.68
N GLU A 619 15.42 -9.77 1.55
CA GLU A 619 16.80 -9.37 1.24
C GLU A 619 16.90 -8.77 -0.17
N SER A 620 16.15 -9.30 -1.15
CA SER A 620 16.06 -8.74 -2.49
C SER A 620 15.47 -7.32 -2.46
N LEU A 621 14.40 -7.09 -1.71
CA LEU A 621 13.83 -5.76 -1.48
C LEU A 621 14.79 -4.83 -0.73
N ARG A 622 15.55 -5.34 0.25
CA ARG A 622 16.55 -4.56 0.97
C ARG A 622 17.61 -4.02 0.00
N MET A 623 18.20 -4.90 -0.81
CA MET A 623 19.27 -4.53 -1.74
C MET A 623 18.75 -3.72 -2.93
N TYR A 624 17.57 -4.06 -3.47
CA TYR A 624 17.04 -3.52 -4.71
C TYR A 624 15.60 -3.00 -4.55
N PRO A 625 15.36 -1.96 -3.71
CA PRO A 625 14.04 -1.39 -3.57
C PRO A 625 13.61 -0.71 -4.89
N SER A 626 12.44 -1.08 -5.40
CA SER A 626 11.87 -0.51 -6.63
C SER A 626 11.64 1.01 -6.56
N ILE A 627 11.65 1.59 -5.35
CA ILE A 627 11.56 3.04 -5.10
C ILE A 627 12.83 3.51 -4.38
N VAL A 628 13.62 4.36 -5.05
CA VAL A 628 14.89 4.91 -4.56
C VAL A 628 14.71 5.77 -3.29
N GLY A 629 13.59 6.51 -3.20
CA GLY A 629 13.22 7.32 -2.04
C GLY A 629 11.84 7.96 -2.18
N SER A 630 11.26 8.41 -1.07
CA SER A 630 9.86 8.90 -0.99
C SER A 630 9.79 10.29 -0.35
N ASP A 631 9.00 11.20 -0.91
CA ASP A 631 8.91 12.60 -0.46
C ASP A 631 7.66 12.91 0.38
N ARG A 632 7.71 14.01 1.14
CA ARG A 632 6.55 14.60 1.83
C ARG A 632 6.61 16.12 1.73
N VAL A 633 5.46 16.75 1.52
CA VAL A 633 5.28 18.22 1.50
C VAL A 633 4.72 18.68 2.84
N CYS A 634 5.35 19.71 3.41
CA CYS A 634 4.99 20.30 4.69
C CYS A 634 3.75 21.20 4.55
N ALA A 635 2.66 20.87 5.25
CA ALA A 635 1.37 21.57 5.14
C ALA A 635 1.21 22.77 6.09
N LYS A 636 1.94 22.75 7.21
CA LYS A 636 2.01 23.80 8.25
C LYS A 636 3.46 23.86 8.76
N PRO A 637 3.96 25.01 9.23
CA PRO A 637 5.34 25.11 9.73
C PRO A 637 5.68 24.05 10.79
N PHE A 638 6.87 23.46 10.69
CA PHE A 638 7.30 22.35 11.55
C PHE A 638 8.78 22.47 11.93
N GLU A 639 9.08 22.47 13.22
CA GLU A 639 10.46 22.53 13.71
C GLU A 639 11.13 21.16 13.68
N LEU A 640 12.20 21.03 12.89
CA LEU A 640 13.10 19.88 12.91
C LEU A 640 14.11 20.03 14.04
N PRO A 641 14.43 18.94 14.77
CA PRO A 641 15.44 18.97 15.83
C PRO A 641 16.82 19.36 15.28
N PRO A 642 17.77 19.83 16.11
CA PRO A 642 19.14 20.11 15.70
C PRO A 642 19.76 19.00 14.83
N ARG A 643 20.32 19.38 13.67
CA ARG A 643 20.92 18.43 12.70
C ARG A 643 22.07 17.61 13.29
N VAL A 644 22.80 18.19 14.23
CA VAL A 644 23.87 17.61 15.06
C VAL A 644 23.76 18.20 16.47
N PRO A 645 24.34 17.58 17.51
CA PRO A 645 24.39 18.18 18.84
C PRO A 645 24.97 19.61 18.81
N GLY A 646 24.31 20.55 19.50
CA GLY A 646 24.72 21.96 19.55
C GLY A 646 24.36 22.83 18.34
N ALA A 647 23.83 22.27 17.25
CA ALA A 647 23.30 23.07 16.13
C ALA A 647 21.95 23.71 16.47
N LYS A 648 21.54 24.73 15.69
CA LYS A 648 20.18 25.28 15.76
C LYS A 648 19.16 24.31 15.13
N PRO A 649 17.91 24.26 15.65
CA PRO A 649 16.77 23.67 14.93
C PRO A 649 16.56 24.31 13.56
N TYR A 650 15.85 23.62 12.67
CA TYR A 650 15.43 24.16 11.36
C TYR A 650 13.91 24.12 11.22
N VAL A 651 13.27 25.26 10.96
CA VAL A 651 11.82 25.33 10.78
C VAL A 651 11.48 25.16 9.31
N LEU A 652 10.92 24.00 8.96
CA LEU A 652 10.26 23.77 7.67
C LEU A 652 9.09 24.74 7.54
N GLN A 653 8.98 25.40 6.39
CA GLN A 653 7.85 26.24 6.04
C GLN A 653 6.78 25.44 5.29
N ARG A 654 5.60 26.03 5.14
CA ARG A 654 4.58 25.47 4.26
C ARG A 654 5.14 25.33 2.83
N ASP A 655 4.79 24.22 2.18
CA ASP A 655 5.25 23.78 0.86
C ASP A 655 6.75 23.41 0.74
N ASP A 656 7.55 23.54 1.82
CA ASP A 656 8.85 22.86 1.91
C ASP A 656 8.67 21.35 1.77
N THR A 657 9.71 20.67 1.27
CA THR A 657 9.66 19.22 1.04
C THR A 657 10.81 18.51 1.74
N VAL A 658 10.47 17.41 2.40
CA VAL A 658 11.41 16.44 2.95
C VAL A 658 11.46 15.19 2.08
N TRP A 659 12.61 14.52 2.04
CA TRP A 659 12.84 13.31 1.24
C TRP A 659 13.43 12.20 2.10
N ILE A 660 12.87 11.00 1.99
CA ILE A 660 13.25 9.79 2.72
C ILE A 660 14.06 8.90 1.75
N PRO A 661 15.38 8.73 1.94
CA PRO A 661 16.27 8.02 1.03
C PRO A 661 16.25 6.51 1.29
N ILE A 662 15.20 5.84 0.84
CA ILE A 662 14.92 4.41 1.08
C ILE A 662 16.12 3.52 0.74
N CYS A 663 16.66 3.64 -0.48
CA CYS A 663 17.76 2.78 -0.92
C CYS A 663 19.05 2.98 -0.12
N CYS A 664 19.30 4.18 0.40
CA CYS A 664 20.49 4.48 1.18
C CYS A 664 20.39 3.92 2.59
N ILE A 665 19.24 4.06 3.24
CA ILE A 665 18.99 3.52 4.58
C ILE A 665 19.09 1.99 4.57
N GLN A 666 18.54 1.31 3.55
CA GLN A 666 18.61 -0.14 3.42
C GLN A 666 20.01 -0.67 3.03
N ARG A 667 20.94 0.22 2.68
CA ARG A 667 22.34 -0.08 2.35
C ARG A 667 23.33 0.56 3.34
N ASP A 668 22.85 1.19 4.41
CA ASP A 668 23.72 1.82 5.41
C ASP A 668 24.34 0.72 6.31
N PRO A 669 25.68 0.64 6.41
CA PRO A 669 26.36 -0.33 7.26
C PRO A 669 26.05 -0.18 8.76
N GLN A 670 25.51 0.97 9.20
CA GLN A 670 25.00 1.16 10.56
C GLN A 670 23.83 0.22 10.89
N TYR A 671 22.99 -0.09 9.91
CA TYR A 671 21.80 -0.94 10.08
C TYR A 671 21.98 -2.35 9.48
N TYR A 672 22.83 -2.48 8.46
CA TYR A 672 23.06 -3.74 7.74
C TYR A 672 24.56 -4.00 7.54
N PRO A 673 25.22 -4.76 8.45
CA PRO A 673 26.63 -5.15 8.30
C PRO A 673 26.88 -5.88 6.97
N GLU A 674 28.00 -5.62 6.29
CA GLU A 674 28.25 -6.08 4.91
C GLU A 674 27.08 -5.74 3.94
N PRO A 675 26.65 -4.47 3.78
CA PRO A 675 25.36 -4.15 3.16
C PRO A 675 25.23 -4.52 1.67
N ASN A 676 26.35 -4.76 0.98
CA ASN A 676 26.40 -5.17 -0.43
C ASN A 676 26.40 -6.70 -0.63
N LYS A 677 26.45 -7.48 0.44
CA LYS A 677 26.39 -8.95 0.40
C LYS A 677 24.94 -9.40 0.54
N PHE A 678 24.46 -10.13 -0.46
CA PHE A 678 23.16 -10.79 -0.43
C PHE A 678 23.17 -11.89 0.64
N ASN A 679 22.42 -11.68 1.71
CA ASN A 679 22.34 -12.60 2.84
C ASN A 679 20.89 -12.71 3.34
N PRO A 680 20.11 -13.72 2.87
CA PRO A 680 18.77 -13.97 3.35
C PRO A 680 18.66 -14.19 4.86
N ASP A 681 19.69 -14.72 5.53
CA ASP A 681 19.61 -15.06 6.97
C ASP A 681 19.36 -13.84 7.86
N ARG A 682 19.57 -12.61 7.37
CA ARG A 682 19.13 -11.36 8.03
C ARG A 682 17.62 -11.30 8.31
N PHE A 683 16.83 -12.06 7.57
CA PHE A 683 15.36 -12.06 7.61
C PHE A 683 14.79 -13.45 7.93
N TYR A 684 15.62 -14.47 8.24
CA TYR A 684 15.16 -15.85 8.40
C TYR A 684 14.51 -16.13 9.77
N ASP A 685 15.12 -15.65 10.86
CA ASP A 685 14.66 -15.95 12.22
C ASP A 685 13.39 -15.16 12.61
N ASP A 686 13.38 -13.85 12.37
CA ASP A 686 12.21 -12.98 12.56
C ASP A 686 12.02 -12.01 11.37
N PRO A 687 11.45 -12.49 10.24
CA PRO A 687 11.12 -11.62 9.10
C PRO A 687 10.12 -10.53 9.46
N LYS A 688 9.26 -10.73 10.47
CA LYS A 688 8.23 -9.75 10.88
C LYS A 688 8.84 -8.59 11.65
N GLN A 689 9.73 -8.84 12.59
CA GLN A 689 10.46 -7.77 13.29
C GLN A 689 11.30 -6.97 12.30
N MET A 690 12.03 -7.65 11.41
CA MET A 690 12.93 -6.98 10.46
C MET A 690 12.20 -6.21 9.36
N SER A 691 11.07 -6.71 8.84
CA SER A 691 10.24 -5.98 7.87
C SER A 691 9.46 -4.81 8.48
N ASN A 692 9.22 -4.82 9.80
CA ASN A 692 8.66 -3.68 10.54
C ASN A 692 9.72 -2.73 11.13
N SER A 693 11.02 -3.00 10.91
CA SER A 693 12.11 -2.11 11.33
C SER A 693 12.05 -0.79 10.57
N LEU A 694 12.39 0.31 11.26
CA LEU A 694 12.52 1.63 10.62
C LEU A 694 13.65 1.69 9.57
N SER A 695 14.55 0.71 9.55
CA SER A 695 15.60 0.56 8.53
C SER A 695 15.12 -0.13 7.24
N PHE A 696 13.95 -0.78 7.25
CA PHE A 696 13.36 -1.44 6.08
C PHE A 696 12.15 -0.64 5.59
N LEU A 697 12.30 0.02 4.44
CA LEU A 697 11.38 1.05 3.95
C LEU A 697 10.90 0.80 2.51
N SER A 698 11.08 -0.43 2.00
CA SER A 698 10.76 -0.80 0.60
C SER A 698 9.28 -0.61 0.23
N PHE A 699 8.38 -0.77 1.20
CA PHE A 699 6.95 -0.47 1.05
C PHE A 699 6.54 0.89 1.64
N GLY A 700 7.50 1.76 1.97
CA GLY A 700 7.26 3.01 2.68
C GLY A 700 6.86 2.81 4.15
N LEU A 701 6.38 3.88 4.79
CA LEU A 701 6.07 3.91 6.22
C LEU A 701 4.82 4.77 6.49
N GLY A 702 4.06 4.39 7.54
CA GLY A 702 2.90 5.13 8.01
C GLY A 702 1.68 5.07 7.09
N PRO A 703 0.69 5.97 7.23
CA PRO A 703 -0.58 5.88 6.50
C PRO A 703 -0.45 5.89 4.97
N ARG A 704 0.65 6.42 4.43
CA ARG A 704 1.01 6.44 3.01
C ARG A 704 1.89 5.26 2.56
N MET A 705 2.07 4.22 3.37
CA MET A 705 2.73 2.97 2.97
C MET A 705 2.01 2.30 1.78
N CYS A 706 2.71 1.46 1.03
CA CYS A 706 2.16 0.72 -0.11
C CYS A 706 0.91 -0.06 0.29
N ILE A 707 -0.16 0.06 -0.50
CA ILE A 707 -1.42 -0.64 -0.26
C ILE A 707 -1.38 -2.10 -0.74
N GLY A 708 -0.64 -2.36 -1.82
CA GLY A 708 -0.51 -3.67 -2.44
C GLY A 708 0.67 -4.50 -1.92
N ASN A 709 1.23 -4.19 -0.74
CA ASN A 709 2.40 -4.91 -0.23
C ASN A 709 2.16 -6.42 -0.08
N ARG A 710 0.99 -6.81 0.45
CA ARG A 710 0.56 -8.22 0.56
C ARG A 710 0.38 -8.89 -0.79
N PHE A 711 -0.17 -8.18 -1.77
CA PHE A 711 -0.37 -8.68 -3.13
C PHE A 711 0.98 -8.94 -3.81
N ALA A 712 1.88 -7.95 -3.81
CA ALA A 712 3.19 -8.06 -4.43
C ALA A 712 4.08 -9.15 -3.81
N LEU A 713 4.06 -9.29 -2.47
CA LEU A 713 4.78 -10.36 -1.79
C LEU A 713 4.18 -11.74 -2.13
N LEU A 714 2.87 -11.89 -2.13
CA LEU A 714 2.20 -13.16 -2.49
C LEU A 714 2.47 -13.55 -3.95
N GLU A 715 2.29 -12.60 -4.88
CA GLU A 715 2.54 -12.75 -6.31
C GLU A 715 3.99 -13.21 -6.59
N ALA A 716 4.97 -12.58 -5.91
CA ALA A 716 6.38 -12.94 -6.02
C ALA A 716 6.70 -14.31 -5.43
N LYS A 717 6.16 -14.64 -4.24
CA LYS A 717 6.32 -15.98 -3.63
C LYS A 717 5.83 -17.08 -4.56
N ILE A 718 4.60 -16.94 -5.05
CA ILE A 718 3.96 -17.95 -5.91
C ILE A 718 4.77 -18.18 -7.18
N LEU A 719 5.23 -17.11 -7.86
CA LEU A 719 6.04 -17.28 -9.07
C LEU A 719 7.38 -17.96 -8.79
N LEU A 720 8.12 -17.47 -7.80
CA LEU A 720 9.45 -17.99 -7.47
C LEU A 720 9.35 -19.46 -7.03
N PHE A 721 8.35 -19.82 -6.22
CA PHE A 721 8.06 -21.20 -5.85
C PHE A 721 7.92 -22.10 -7.08
N PHE A 722 6.99 -21.77 -8.01
CA PHE A 722 6.75 -22.63 -9.17
C PHE A 722 7.92 -22.66 -10.17
N ILE A 723 8.70 -21.59 -10.29
CA ILE A 723 9.91 -21.57 -11.11
C ILE A 723 10.96 -22.52 -10.51
N PHE A 724 11.36 -22.34 -9.26
CA PHE A 724 12.42 -23.16 -8.65
C PHE A 724 11.99 -24.59 -8.31
N ALA A 725 10.69 -24.88 -8.26
CA ALA A 725 10.17 -26.25 -8.28
C ALA A 725 10.48 -27.00 -9.60
N LYS A 726 10.63 -26.28 -10.73
CA LYS A 726 10.79 -26.89 -12.08
C LYS A 726 12.08 -26.54 -12.80
N CYS A 727 12.80 -25.49 -12.40
CA CYS A 727 13.95 -24.96 -13.11
C CYS A 727 15.09 -24.59 -12.15
N ASP A 728 16.31 -24.85 -12.59
CA ASP A 728 17.51 -24.17 -12.12
C ASP A 728 17.74 -22.93 -12.99
N LEU A 729 18.11 -21.82 -12.36
CA LEU A 729 18.57 -20.60 -13.03
C LEU A 729 20.07 -20.46 -12.85
N ALA A 730 20.77 -20.08 -13.91
CA ALA A 730 22.22 -19.90 -13.91
C ALA A 730 22.63 -18.64 -14.70
N PRO A 731 23.79 -18.01 -14.41
CA PRO A 731 24.33 -16.96 -15.26
C PRO A 731 24.69 -17.49 -16.66
N CYS A 732 24.64 -16.60 -17.64
CA CYS A 732 25.04 -16.85 -19.02
C CYS A 732 25.97 -15.73 -19.53
N ALA A 733 26.47 -15.84 -20.76
CA ALA A 733 27.35 -14.84 -21.37
C ALA A 733 26.72 -13.43 -21.52
N LYS A 734 25.40 -13.28 -21.38
CA LYS A 734 24.68 -12.00 -21.35
C LYS A 734 24.40 -11.46 -19.94
N SER A 735 24.60 -12.26 -18.89
CA SER A 735 24.30 -11.86 -17.51
C SER A 735 25.27 -10.79 -17.02
N SER A 736 24.75 -9.76 -16.36
CA SER A 736 25.57 -8.71 -15.75
C SER A 736 26.04 -9.16 -14.37
N VAL A 737 27.24 -9.76 -14.29
CA VAL A 737 27.84 -10.22 -13.02
C VAL A 737 29.25 -9.61 -12.86
N PRO A 738 29.52 -8.79 -11.82
CA PRO A 738 28.54 -8.22 -10.88
C PRO A 738 27.55 -7.27 -11.58
N LEU A 739 26.37 -7.14 -10.99
CA LEU A 739 25.27 -6.34 -11.54
C LEU A 739 25.65 -4.86 -11.69
N LYS A 740 25.56 -4.33 -12.92
CA LYS A 740 25.68 -2.90 -13.23
C LYS A 740 24.31 -2.31 -13.50
N LEU A 741 23.93 -1.27 -12.76
CA LEU A 741 22.68 -0.55 -12.95
C LEU A 741 22.76 0.40 -14.15
N LEU A 742 21.67 0.47 -14.91
CA LEU A 742 21.47 1.41 -16.01
C LEU A 742 21.61 2.85 -15.50
N SER A 743 22.41 3.67 -16.18
CA SER A 743 22.65 5.06 -15.76
C SER A 743 21.52 6.04 -16.09
N THR A 744 20.53 5.60 -16.88
CA THR A 744 19.40 6.41 -17.36
C THR A 744 18.05 5.88 -16.84
N GLY A 745 17.02 6.74 -16.82
CA GLY A 745 15.68 6.39 -16.36
C GLY A 745 15.48 6.48 -14.84
N PHE A 746 14.26 6.24 -14.38
CA PHE A 746 13.89 6.33 -12.95
C PHE A 746 13.91 4.98 -12.22
N ALA A 747 13.80 3.88 -12.95
CA ALA A 747 13.75 2.53 -12.39
C ALA A 747 15.15 1.99 -12.07
N VAL A 748 15.25 1.16 -11.03
CA VAL A 748 16.47 0.42 -10.71
C VAL A 748 16.48 -0.85 -11.57
N VAL A 749 17.21 -0.82 -12.68
CA VAL A 749 17.33 -1.95 -13.63
C VAL A 749 18.78 -2.15 -14.07
N PRO A 750 19.22 -3.37 -14.45
CA PRO A 750 20.54 -3.60 -15.00
C PRO A 750 20.72 -3.00 -16.40
N GLU A 751 21.94 -2.57 -16.71
CA GLU A 751 22.34 -1.95 -17.98
C GLU A 751 22.01 -2.83 -19.20
N ASN A 752 22.18 -4.15 -19.07
CA ASN A 752 22.01 -5.14 -20.17
C ASN A 752 20.74 -5.99 -20.06
N GLY A 753 19.83 -5.70 -19.12
CA GLY A 753 18.66 -6.55 -18.83
C GLY A 753 18.99 -7.76 -17.93
N PHE A 754 17.95 -8.51 -17.55
CA PHE A 754 18.02 -9.66 -16.64
C PHE A 754 18.15 -10.97 -17.42
N TRP A 755 19.26 -11.16 -18.13
CA TRP A 755 19.50 -12.42 -18.85
C TRP A 755 19.95 -13.53 -17.91
N LEU A 756 19.25 -14.67 -17.94
CA LEU A 756 19.63 -15.90 -17.24
C LEU A 756 19.49 -17.10 -18.18
N LYS A 757 20.23 -18.18 -17.87
CA LYS A 757 20.05 -19.50 -18.47
C LYS A 757 19.07 -20.30 -17.63
N ILE A 758 18.11 -20.93 -18.28
CA ILE A 758 17.12 -21.85 -17.69
C ILE A 758 17.59 -23.28 -17.90
N GLN A 759 17.48 -24.12 -16.87
CA GLN A 759 17.72 -25.57 -16.99
C GLN A 759 16.56 -26.31 -16.28
N PRO A 760 15.83 -27.21 -16.96
CA PRO A 760 14.77 -27.97 -16.30
C PRO A 760 15.34 -28.89 -15.20
N ARG A 761 14.77 -28.83 -13.99
CA ARG A 761 15.11 -29.73 -12.88
C ARG A 761 14.61 -31.14 -13.20
N ASN A 762 15.43 -32.15 -12.89
CA ASN A 762 14.99 -33.55 -12.80
C ASN A 762 14.25 -33.83 -11.47
N ALA A 763 13.29 -32.97 -11.11
CA ALA A 763 12.42 -33.19 -9.96
C ALA A 763 11.48 -34.39 -10.19
N LYS A 764 10.90 -34.94 -9.11
CA LYS A 764 9.93 -36.05 -9.18
C LYS A 764 8.75 -35.69 -10.10
N LYS A 765 8.82 -36.15 -11.35
CA LYS A 765 7.94 -35.71 -12.46
C LYS A 765 6.44 -36.02 -12.25
N ALA A 766 6.10 -36.86 -11.27
CA ALA A 766 4.76 -37.46 -11.10
C ALA A 766 3.83 -36.73 -10.11
N GLU A 767 4.32 -35.77 -9.33
CA GLU A 767 3.53 -35.15 -8.24
C GLU A 767 2.96 -33.78 -8.65
N LEU A 768 3.75 -32.92 -9.29
CA LEU A 768 3.32 -31.60 -9.77
C LEU A 768 2.27 -31.61 -10.90
N GLU A 769 1.98 -32.74 -11.54
CA GLU A 769 0.90 -32.81 -12.54
C GLU A 769 -0.48 -33.08 -11.91
N LYS A 770 -0.52 -33.65 -10.69
CA LYS A 770 -1.79 -33.89 -9.96
C LYS A 770 -2.45 -32.58 -9.51
N THR A 771 -1.65 -31.56 -9.19
CA THR A 771 -2.07 -30.24 -8.71
C THR A 771 -3.02 -29.47 -9.65
N PHE A 772 -3.18 -29.88 -10.92
CA PHE A 772 -3.73 -29.02 -11.98
C PHE A 772 -4.97 -29.53 -12.72
N VAL A 773 -5.59 -30.65 -12.31
CA VAL A 773 -6.70 -31.27 -13.07
C VAL A 773 -8.08 -31.06 -12.42
N THR A 774 -8.14 -30.85 -11.11
CA THR A 774 -9.39 -30.75 -10.33
C THR A 774 -9.98 -29.33 -10.30
N GLY A 775 -10.69 -28.95 -11.38
CA GLY A 775 -11.71 -27.88 -11.30
C GLY A 775 -11.56 -26.69 -12.25
N ALA A 776 -10.98 -26.87 -13.44
CA ALA A 776 -11.03 -25.86 -14.51
C ALA A 776 -12.38 -25.91 -15.25
N ILE A 777 -13.40 -25.25 -14.70
CA ILE A 777 -14.59 -24.87 -15.48
C ILE A 777 -14.20 -23.65 -16.31
N MET A 778 -13.98 -23.84 -17.62
CA MET A 778 -14.02 -22.73 -18.56
C MET A 778 -15.45 -22.18 -18.64
N LEU A 779 -15.60 -20.87 -18.46
CA LEU A 779 -16.79 -20.08 -18.78
C LEU A 779 -16.41 -19.01 -19.81
#